data_AF-A0A1H3RTL6-F1
#
_entry.id   AF-A0A1H3RTL6-F1
#
_cell.length_a   1.000
_cell.length_b   1.000
_cell.length_c   1.000
_cell.angle_alpha   90.00
_cell.angle_beta   90.00
_cell.angle_gamma   90.00
#
_symmetry.space_group_name_H-M   'P 1'
#
loop_
_entity.id
_entity.type
_entity.pdbx_description
1 polymer ?
#
loop_
_entity_poly.entity_id
_entity_poly.type
_entity_poly.pdbx_seq_one_letter_code
_entity_poly.pdbx_strand_id
1 'polypeptide(L)'
;MSCWIQLGIDPTTDEALIRNAYRARLPEHHPETDPEGFQALRQAYEAALRLVRDNEQELEEPEASEPEPAQAVLDFAALLSDPARRFNPNAWQAFIKSLDQLPLGVLDDLRWELFWRMANAGPLSYRCASLLALRMAWEDQLLELDFDQARHVEAYLERIKAPDPFDTTLMAGWSEPAQTETLWYARSLDFIFEQRPLHEYESFVSQHTCLPLPNDAAFIKRLLVQFTQVGIGAEALLQLCIEQQRQAPDDVDWLYLLACQNSLLGLDDQAMPCWVRLWQEHRHPKAESQLLALCAKRQPDFLPLLIQAFDRLQDFSAWSADLAHVSQEYGSPSQRPETLIRWVGIGQFERQGLAQAFIEWRMSGDELPLLAQLLGQHSDSRLLRLYRHAWALHRGAAELLQQVLDEPQPLDALEGLVMSGFKDQARQHLRWLARAPIPLAMNALIAEGAASVPLASALTSGEPHTICRVWLRRLRPYSHAGLERIAESFQLSDTDAESDVSELNILFQLSQRGVVLPPVGAGEAVWQWHAQTLFLLALLEQPERWWSLLDAQCLQRLALNPDHPLSRLQPQLGQLEREQGELVGLFGGLQLADPVHALLDRQLLGIQQALGSAHLLSNEHLFECMSSDLHAFADDLLGRMLLSGVLYHDPLLDAQQRRYLLDKITEISNPQDWFDGFRHGLIKGEPPRPPQQALVEDEGIDSAAFYLALDALKGLVRYGSAGVPRQKMLLRMQRAKDNPENGLGLRFAFSALLSWSERLLLAKGDSRPTPATAFWRLDTRLGRGAFFWQVLGAVLATPLAALISGTSLSAIAVSLLGTVFLLGAILRRLHDLGRGIPTLLVLGCLSVFLPFLSLILFAFPGDKLPNRYGVPPDGAGENALAGGLQATLRRLDG
;
A
#
# COMPACT_ATOMS: atom_id res chain seq x y z
N MET A 1 -79.59 -61.64 49.38
CA MET A 1 -79.62 -60.80 50.61
C MET A 1 -80.07 -59.41 50.17
N SER A 2 -80.84 -58.67 50.98
CA SER A 2 -81.18 -57.28 50.61
C SER A 2 -79.89 -56.44 50.59
N CYS A 3 -79.82 -55.45 49.69
CA CYS A 3 -78.66 -54.56 49.56
C CYS A 3 -78.25 -53.91 50.90
N TRP A 4 -79.23 -53.60 51.76
CA TRP A 4 -79.06 -53.03 53.09
C TRP A 4 -78.26 -53.93 54.05
N ILE A 5 -78.50 -55.25 54.03
CA ILE A 5 -77.76 -56.21 54.88
C ILE A 5 -76.29 -56.31 54.45
N GLN A 6 -76.03 -56.23 53.14
CA GLN A 6 -74.67 -56.26 52.59
C GLN A 6 -73.89 -54.98 52.88
N LEU A 7 -74.56 -53.83 52.97
CA LEU A 7 -73.97 -52.58 53.44
C LEU A 7 -73.90 -52.46 54.98
N GLY A 8 -74.65 -53.31 55.70
CA GLY A 8 -74.65 -53.37 57.16
C GLY A 8 -75.45 -52.26 57.84
N ILE A 9 -76.42 -51.69 57.11
CA ILE A 9 -77.26 -50.57 57.56
C ILE A 9 -78.75 -50.91 57.38
N ASP A 10 -79.62 -50.23 58.11
CA ASP A 10 -81.07 -50.32 57.89
C ASP A 10 -81.49 -49.53 56.64
N PRO A 11 -82.62 -49.89 55.98
CA PRO A 11 -83.10 -49.18 54.79
C PRO A 11 -83.31 -47.68 55.04
N THR A 12 -82.70 -46.84 54.21
CA THR A 12 -82.72 -45.38 54.36
C THR A 12 -82.82 -44.67 53.01
N THR A 13 -83.35 -43.45 53.02
CA THR A 13 -83.37 -42.54 51.86
C THR A 13 -82.20 -41.54 51.87
N ASP A 14 -81.35 -41.57 52.90
CA ASP A 14 -80.20 -40.67 53.02
C ASP A 14 -78.97 -41.22 52.25
N GLU A 15 -78.68 -40.64 51.09
CA GLU A 15 -77.55 -41.03 50.24
C GLU A 15 -76.18 -40.90 50.94
N ALA A 16 -76.03 -39.95 51.87
CA ALA A 16 -74.76 -39.73 52.56
C ALA A 16 -74.45 -40.88 53.53
N LEU A 17 -75.47 -41.40 54.22
CA LEU A 17 -75.36 -42.60 55.06
C LEU A 17 -75.00 -43.85 54.24
N ILE A 18 -75.61 -44.01 53.06
CA ILE A 18 -75.35 -45.14 52.15
C ILE A 18 -73.90 -45.10 51.64
N ARG A 19 -73.41 -43.93 51.24
CA ARG A 19 -72.03 -43.73 50.75
C ARG A 19 -70.99 -43.94 51.85
N ASN A 20 -71.28 -43.52 53.07
CA ASN A 20 -70.39 -43.72 54.20
C ASN A 20 -70.32 -45.19 54.62
N ALA A 21 -71.43 -45.92 54.61
CA ALA A 21 -71.45 -47.36 54.88
C ALA A 21 -70.65 -48.16 53.84
N TYR A 22 -70.75 -47.81 52.56
CA TYR A 22 -69.95 -48.41 51.50
C TYR A 22 -68.44 -48.16 51.68
N ARG A 23 -68.05 -46.92 51.99
CA ARG A 23 -66.64 -46.55 52.22
C ARG A 23 -66.05 -47.25 53.45
N ALA A 24 -66.83 -47.43 54.51
CA ALA A 24 -66.37 -48.09 55.72
C ALA A 24 -66.05 -49.59 55.51
N ARG A 25 -66.78 -50.28 54.61
CA ARG A 25 -66.58 -51.70 54.31
C ARG A 25 -65.64 -51.98 53.14
N LEU A 26 -65.27 -50.96 52.37
CA LEU A 26 -64.37 -51.06 51.22
C LEU A 26 -62.99 -51.67 51.54
N PRO A 27 -62.34 -51.39 52.70
CA PRO A 27 -61.03 -51.98 53.02
C PRO A 27 -61.06 -53.48 53.30
N GLU A 28 -62.22 -54.03 53.69
CA GLU A 28 -62.37 -55.47 54.03
C GLU A 28 -62.51 -56.35 52.78
N HIS A 29 -62.98 -55.78 51.66
CA HIS A 29 -63.14 -56.48 50.38
C HIS A 29 -62.30 -55.79 49.30
N HIS A 30 -60.98 -55.98 49.35
CA HIS A 30 -60.08 -55.39 48.36
C HIS A 30 -60.13 -56.17 47.02
N PRO A 31 -60.25 -55.49 45.86
CA PRO A 31 -60.53 -56.13 44.57
C PRO A 31 -59.44 -57.12 44.08
N GLU A 32 -58.22 -57.05 44.62
CA GLU A 32 -57.14 -57.99 44.28
C GLU A 32 -57.12 -59.28 45.11
N THR A 33 -57.78 -59.29 46.28
CA THR A 33 -57.79 -60.44 47.22
C THR A 33 -59.17 -61.10 47.34
N ASP A 34 -60.25 -60.36 47.15
CA ASP A 34 -61.63 -60.87 47.16
C ASP A 34 -62.50 -60.16 46.10
N PRO A 35 -62.34 -60.53 44.81
CA PRO A 35 -63.03 -59.88 43.70
C PRO A 35 -64.55 -60.12 43.72
N GLU A 36 -65.01 -61.29 44.17
CA GLU A 36 -66.44 -61.60 44.27
C GLU A 36 -67.10 -60.82 45.41
N GLY A 37 -66.46 -60.69 46.57
CA GLY A 37 -66.95 -59.87 47.68
C GLY A 37 -67.01 -58.38 47.36
N PHE A 38 -66.01 -57.85 46.65
CA PHE A 38 -66.02 -56.45 46.19
C PHE A 38 -67.16 -56.18 45.19
N GLN A 39 -67.38 -57.09 44.23
CA GLN A 39 -68.43 -56.94 43.23
C GLN A 39 -69.82 -57.00 43.90
N ALA A 40 -70.00 -57.88 44.88
CA ALA A 40 -71.26 -58.01 45.61
C ALA A 40 -71.55 -56.78 46.51
N LEU A 41 -70.53 -56.21 47.17
CA LEU A 41 -70.65 -54.98 47.95
C LEU A 41 -70.99 -53.77 47.07
N ARG A 42 -70.37 -53.68 45.89
CA ARG A 42 -70.64 -52.61 44.92
C ARG A 42 -72.04 -52.70 44.33
N GLN A 43 -72.50 -53.91 43.98
CA GLN A 43 -73.86 -54.13 43.50
C GLN A 43 -74.91 -53.75 44.57
N ALA A 44 -74.64 -54.04 45.84
CA ALA A 44 -75.52 -53.64 46.94
C ALA A 44 -75.59 -52.11 47.10
N TYR A 45 -74.46 -51.40 46.98
CA TYR A 45 -74.41 -49.94 46.99
C TYR A 45 -75.21 -49.31 45.84
N GLU A 46 -75.01 -49.80 44.62
CA GLU A 46 -75.70 -49.29 43.43
C GLU A 46 -77.22 -49.59 43.48
N ALA A 47 -77.61 -50.75 44.00
CA ALA A 47 -79.02 -51.11 44.20
C ALA A 47 -79.70 -50.25 45.29
N ALA A 48 -78.98 -49.91 46.37
CA ALA A 48 -79.50 -49.03 47.42
C ALA A 48 -79.75 -47.60 46.90
N LEU A 49 -78.82 -47.05 46.11
CA LEU A 49 -79.00 -45.72 45.50
C LEU A 49 -80.12 -45.68 44.44
N ARG A 50 -80.30 -46.76 43.67
CA ARG A 50 -81.45 -46.85 42.74
C ARG A 50 -82.78 -46.80 43.48
N LEU A 51 -82.91 -47.51 44.61
CA LEU A 51 -84.15 -47.48 45.40
C LEU A 51 -84.44 -46.10 46.00
N VAL A 52 -83.41 -45.28 46.28
CA VAL A 52 -83.61 -43.88 46.73
C VAL A 52 -84.09 -43.02 45.56
N ARG A 53 -83.42 -43.12 44.40
CA ARG A 53 -83.77 -42.35 43.20
C ARG A 53 -85.14 -42.69 42.62
N ASP A 54 -85.51 -43.97 42.60
CA ASP A 54 -86.84 -44.40 42.13
C ASP A 54 -87.95 -43.90 43.08
N ASN A 55 -87.64 -43.68 44.36
CA ASN A 55 -88.56 -43.13 45.36
C ASN A 55 -88.63 -41.58 45.33
N GLU A 56 -87.60 -40.92 44.80
CA GLU A 56 -87.60 -39.46 44.50
C GLU A 56 -88.31 -39.14 43.17
N GLN A 57 -88.30 -40.08 42.20
CA GLN A 57 -88.94 -39.92 40.89
C GLN A 57 -90.47 -40.10 40.88
N GLU A 58 -91.09 -40.63 41.94
CA GLU A 58 -92.56 -40.72 42.07
C GLU A 58 -93.24 -39.40 42.53
N LEU A 59 -92.49 -38.30 42.69
CA LEU A 59 -92.97 -37.04 43.30
C LEU A 59 -92.85 -35.74 42.49
N GLU A 60 -92.56 -35.77 41.19
CA GLU A 60 -92.59 -34.54 40.36
C GLU A 60 -93.72 -34.60 39.31
N GLU A 61 -94.62 -33.61 39.27
CA GLU A 61 -94.59 -32.48 38.31
C GLU A 61 -95.74 -31.46 38.58
N PRO A 62 -95.80 -30.22 37.99
CA PRO A 62 -94.76 -29.46 37.26
C PRO A 62 -94.76 -27.90 37.42
N GLU A 63 -93.81 -27.26 36.70
CA GLU A 63 -93.74 -25.90 36.06
C GLU A 63 -93.05 -24.70 36.77
N ALA A 64 -91.82 -24.32 36.32
CA ALA A 64 -91.52 -23.11 35.50
C ALA A 64 -90.00 -22.79 35.30
N SER A 65 -89.59 -22.59 34.03
CA SER A 65 -88.46 -21.81 33.45
C SER A 65 -86.97 -21.96 33.91
N GLU A 66 -86.08 -22.41 33.00
CA GLU A 66 -84.64 -22.01 32.90
C GLU A 66 -84.10 -22.14 31.45
N PRO A 67 -83.17 -21.27 30.97
CA PRO A 67 -82.43 -21.49 29.72
C PRO A 67 -81.36 -22.57 29.90
N GLU A 68 -81.42 -23.62 29.09
CA GLU A 68 -80.53 -24.76 29.18
C GLU A 68 -79.07 -24.43 28.76
N PRO A 69 -78.04 -25.00 29.42
CA PRO A 69 -76.61 -24.83 29.08
C PRO A 69 -76.29 -25.03 27.59
N ALA A 70 -77.09 -25.84 26.88
CA ALA A 70 -76.96 -26.07 25.45
C ALA A 70 -77.12 -24.79 24.60
N GLN A 71 -77.98 -23.84 24.99
CA GLN A 71 -78.19 -22.61 24.21
C GLN A 71 -76.98 -21.67 24.27
N ALA A 72 -76.38 -21.50 25.45
CA ALA A 72 -75.18 -20.68 25.63
C ALA A 72 -73.99 -21.21 24.80
N VAL A 73 -73.87 -22.53 24.71
CA VAL A 73 -72.88 -23.22 23.88
C VAL A 73 -73.13 -23.00 22.38
N LEU A 74 -74.39 -23.07 21.94
CA LEU A 74 -74.79 -22.79 20.55
C LEU A 74 -74.54 -21.32 20.19
N ASP A 75 -74.86 -20.39 21.09
CA ASP A 75 -74.62 -18.96 20.89
C ASP A 75 -73.12 -18.65 20.81
N PHE A 76 -72.29 -19.33 21.61
CA PHE A 76 -70.84 -19.22 21.51
C PHE A 76 -70.32 -19.79 20.19
N ALA A 77 -70.81 -20.96 19.77
CA ALA A 77 -70.44 -21.54 18.48
C ALA A 77 -70.85 -20.64 17.31
N ALA A 78 -72.02 -19.99 17.37
CA ALA A 78 -72.48 -19.01 16.39
C ALA A 78 -71.63 -17.73 16.38
N LEU A 79 -71.18 -17.27 17.55
CA LEU A 79 -70.25 -16.15 17.65
C LEU A 79 -68.88 -16.49 17.04
N LEU A 80 -68.40 -17.72 17.24
CA LEU A 80 -67.14 -18.19 16.68
C LEU A 80 -67.22 -18.45 15.17
N SER A 81 -68.37 -18.81 14.61
CA SER A 81 -68.51 -19.08 13.18
C SER A 81 -68.83 -17.82 12.34
N ASP A 82 -69.26 -16.72 12.97
CA ASP A 82 -69.55 -15.45 12.29
C ASP A 82 -68.26 -14.61 12.11
N PRO A 83 -67.79 -14.41 10.86
CA PRO A 83 -66.56 -13.65 10.59
C PRO A 83 -66.61 -12.20 11.11
N ALA A 84 -67.77 -11.56 11.16
CA ALA A 84 -67.90 -10.18 11.61
C ALA A 84 -67.85 -10.05 13.14
N ARG A 85 -68.19 -11.11 13.87
CA ARG A 85 -68.28 -11.13 15.34
C ARG A 85 -67.07 -11.76 16.01
N ARG A 86 -66.49 -12.80 15.39
CA ARG A 86 -65.41 -13.61 15.95
C ARG A 86 -64.18 -12.80 16.41
N PHE A 87 -63.83 -11.73 15.69
CA PHE A 87 -62.68 -10.85 16.01
C PHE A 87 -63.09 -9.49 16.60
N ASN A 88 -64.36 -9.30 16.95
CA ASN A 88 -64.88 -8.04 17.46
C ASN A 88 -65.04 -8.10 19.00
N PRO A 89 -64.24 -7.35 19.78
CA PRO A 89 -64.32 -7.36 21.24
C PRO A 89 -65.71 -6.99 21.78
N ASN A 90 -66.46 -6.12 21.08
CA ASN A 90 -67.80 -5.72 21.51
C ASN A 90 -68.80 -6.87 21.39
N ALA A 91 -68.65 -7.74 20.39
CA ALA A 91 -69.50 -8.92 20.25
C ALA A 91 -69.23 -9.95 21.36
N TRP A 92 -67.96 -10.11 21.75
CA TRP A 92 -67.57 -10.96 22.89
C TRP A 92 -68.07 -10.39 24.23
N GLN A 93 -68.02 -9.07 24.43
CA GLN A 93 -68.63 -8.43 25.60
C GLN A 93 -70.15 -8.60 25.64
N ALA A 94 -70.84 -8.53 24.50
CA ALA A 94 -72.27 -8.78 24.43
C ALA A 94 -72.61 -10.23 24.81
N PHE A 95 -71.80 -11.20 24.36
CA PHE A 95 -71.93 -12.60 24.76
C PHE A 95 -71.62 -12.82 26.25
N ILE A 96 -70.59 -12.16 26.80
CA ILE A 96 -70.31 -12.20 28.24
C ILE A 96 -71.50 -11.66 29.06
N LYS A 97 -72.13 -10.58 28.60
CA LYS A 97 -73.35 -10.05 29.24
C LYS A 97 -74.53 -11.02 29.20
N SER A 98 -74.64 -11.88 28.18
CA SER A 98 -75.65 -12.95 28.17
C SER A 98 -75.27 -14.11 29.09
N LEU A 99 -73.97 -14.42 29.24
CA LEU A 99 -73.50 -15.38 30.24
C LEU A 99 -73.79 -14.90 31.67
N ASP A 100 -73.65 -13.60 31.95
CA ASP A 100 -73.96 -13.01 33.26
C ASP A 100 -75.43 -13.17 33.70
N GLN A 101 -76.33 -13.51 32.77
CA GLN A 101 -77.74 -13.74 33.06
C GLN A 101 -78.04 -15.18 33.47
N LEU A 102 -77.07 -16.10 33.38
CA LEU A 102 -77.24 -17.51 33.73
C LEU A 102 -77.02 -17.76 35.23
N PRO A 103 -77.67 -18.77 35.83
CA PRO A 103 -77.39 -19.22 37.19
C PRO A 103 -75.92 -19.66 37.36
N LEU A 104 -75.36 -19.43 38.56
CA LEU A 104 -73.95 -19.76 38.87
C LEU A 104 -73.60 -21.24 38.62
N GLY A 105 -74.49 -22.18 38.97
CA GLY A 105 -74.26 -23.61 38.73
C GLY A 105 -74.11 -23.96 37.25
N VAL A 106 -74.93 -23.34 36.39
CA VAL A 106 -74.86 -23.51 34.92
C VAL A 106 -73.58 -22.90 34.35
N LEU A 107 -73.11 -21.79 34.92
CA LEU A 107 -71.84 -21.17 34.51
C LEU A 107 -70.62 -22.03 34.87
N ASP A 108 -70.65 -22.68 36.03
CA ASP A 108 -69.59 -23.58 36.47
C ASP A 108 -69.51 -24.82 35.55
N ASP A 109 -70.67 -25.39 35.18
CA ASP A 109 -70.75 -26.51 34.23
C ASP A 109 -70.19 -26.16 32.84
N LEU A 110 -70.38 -24.90 32.40
CA LEU A 110 -69.91 -24.40 31.11
C LEU A 110 -68.43 -23.98 31.10
N ARG A 111 -67.77 -23.85 32.27
CA ARG A 111 -66.44 -23.25 32.43
C ARG A 111 -65.40 -23.83 31.47
N TRP A 112 -65.19 -25.13 31.57
CA TRP A 112 -64.16 -25.81 30.78
C TRP A 112 -64.64 -26.13 29.36
N GLU A 113 -65.96 -26.28 29.14
CA GLU A 113 -66.51 -26.48 27.79
C GLU A 113 -66.27 -25.25 26.90
N LEU A 114 -66.51 -24.04 27.43
CA LEU A 114 -66.21 -22.80 26.70
C LEU A 114 -64.71 -22.62 26.46
N PHE A 115 -63.86 -23.01 27.42
CA PHE A 115 -62.40 -22.99 27.23
C PHE A 115 -61.99 -23.87 26.06
N TRP A 116 -62.37 -25.15 26.06
CA TRP A 116 -61.95 -26.09 25.01
C TRP A 116 -62.51 -25.72 23.64
N ARG A 117 -63.74 -25.20 23.57
CA ARG A 117 -64.31 -24.68 22.31
C ARG A 117 -63.53 -23.48 21.79
N MET A 118 -63.13 -22.56 22.68
CA MET A 118 -62.31 -21.41 22.31
C MET A 118 -60.90 -21.83 21.88
N ALA A 119 -60.25 -22.72 22.63
CA ALA A 119 -58.90 -23.21 22.35
C ALA A 119 -58.84 -23.99 21.02
N ASN A 120 -59.88 -24.76 20.71
CA ASN A 120 -59.99 -25.54 19.48
C ASN A 120 -60.57 -24.76 18.29
N ALA A 121 -60.98 -23.49 18.49
CA ALA A 121 -61.53 -22.69 17.41
C ALA A 121 -60.47 -22.29 16.37
N GLY A 122 -59.19 -22.41 16.66
CA GLY A 122 -58.09 -21.89 15.84
C GLY A 122 -57.67 -20.47 16.22
N PRO A 123 -56.96 -19.73 15.35
CA PRO A 123 -56.57 -18.35 15.60
C PRO A 123 -57.75 -17.45 15.96
N LEU A 124 -57.66 -16.81 17.12
CA LEU A 124 -58.61 -15.83 17.65
C LEU A 124 -57.84 -14.59 18.14
N SER A 125 -58.50 -13.44 18.20
CA SER A 125 -57.95 -12.25 18.86
C SER A 125 -57.65 -12.56 20.33
N TYR A 126 -56.43 -12.27 20.77
CA TYR A 126 -56.03 -12.39 22.17
C TYR A 126 -56.82 -11.44 23.06
N ARG A 127 -57.18 -10.26 22.55
CA ARG A 127 -58.10 -9.35 23.25
C ARG A 127 -59.47 -9.97 23.50
N CYS A 128 -60.05 -10.63 22.49
CA CYS A 128 -61.34 -11.32 22.63
C CYS A 128 -61.26 -12.51 23.59
N ALA A 129 -60.25 -13.37 23.43
CA ALA A 129 -60.03 -14.54 24.30
C ALA A 129 -59.81 -14.12 25.76
N SER A 130 -59.04 -13.05 25.98
CA SER A 130 -58.77 -12.51 27.32
C SER A 130 -60.02 -11.99 28.03
N LEU A 131 -60.98 -11.42 27.30
CA LEU A 131 -62.26 -10.98 27.88
C LEU A 131 -63.03 -12.16 28.48
N LEU A 132 -63.09 -13.28 27.76
CA LEU A 132 -63.77 -14.48 28.25
C LEU A 132 -62.96 -15.15 29.36
N ALA A 133 -61.63 -15.23 29.22
CA ALA A 133 -60.76 -15.81 30.24
C ALA A 133 -60.84 -15.09 31.58
N LEU A 134 -60.85 -13.75 31.56
CA LEU A 134 -61.01 -12.93 32.76
C LEU A 134 -62.38 -13.18 33.40
N ARG A 135 -63.44 -13.28 32.59
CA ARG A 135 -64.80 -13.51 33.11
C ARG A 135 -64.95 -14.89 33.74
N MET A 136 -64.34 -15.91 33.14
CA MET A 136 -64.44 -17.30 33.61
C MET A 136 -63.42 -17.65 34.69
N ALA A 137 -62.50 -16.73 35.02
CA ALA A 137 -61.46 -16.89 36.05
C ALA A 137 -60.67 -18.21 35.91
N TRP A 138 -60.34 -18.61 34.68
CA TRP A 138 -59.70 -19.91 34.41
C TRP A 138 -58.34 -20.08 35.11
N GLU A 139 -57.59 -18.99 35.31
CA GLU A 139 -56.30 -19.00 36.00
C GLU A 139 -56.43 -19.40 37.48
N ASP A 140 -57.51 -18.98 38.14
CA ASP A 140 -57.78 -19.27 39.56
C ASP A 140 -58.29 -20.71 39.79
N GLN A 141 -58.73 -21.39 38.72
CA GLN A 141 -59.38 -22.70 38.77
C GLN A 141 -58.54 -23.85 38.20
N LEU A 142 -57.25 -23.61 37.89
CA LEU A 142 -56.35 -24.63 37.31
C LEU A 142 -56.23 -25.91 38.15
N LEU A 143 -56.47 -25.83 39.46
CA LEU A 143 -56.42 -26.97 40.38
C LEU A 143 -57.55 -28.00 40.18
N GLU A 144 -58.61 -27.65 39.45
CA GLU A 144 -59.71 -28.57 39.11
C GLU A 144 -59.32 -29.56 38.00
N LEU A 145 -58.26 -29.27 37.25
CA LEU A 145 -57.80 -30.07 36.11
C LEU A 145 -56.70 -31.06 36.50
N ASP A 146 -56.51 -32.09 35.67
CA ASP A 146 -55.31 -32.92 35.75
C ASP A 146 -54.05 -32.13 35.34
N PHE A 147 -52.88 -32.65 35.68
CA PHE A 147 -51.60 -31.95 35.48
C PHE A 147 -51.32 -31.58 34.01
N ASP A 148 -51.62 -32.47 33.07
CA ASP A 148 -51.33 -32.25 31.65
C ASP A 148 -52.29 -31.23 31.04
N GLN A 149 -53.57 -31.29 31.41
CA GLN A 149 -54.58 -30.32 31.02
C GLN A 149 -54.29 -28.94 31.63
N ALA A 150 -53.97 -28.87 32.93
CA ALA A 150 -53.63 -27.63 33.62
C ALA A 150 -52.45 -26.92 32.95
N ARG A 151 -51.38 -27.67 32.60
CA ARG A 151 -50.23 -27.14 31.87
C ARG A 151 -50.61 -26.60 30.49
N HIS A 152 -51.51 -27.27 29.77
CA HIS A 152 -51.96 -26.81 28.45
C HIS A 152 -52.79 -25.53 28.55
N VAL A 153 -53.69 -25.46 29.55
CA VAL A 153 -54.51 -24.27 29.82
C VAL A 153 -53.63 -23.11 30.22
N GLU A 154 -52.72 -23.30 31.18
CA GLU A 154 -51.78 -22.28 31.63
C GLU A 154 -50.96 -21.71 30.46
N ALA A 155 -50.40 -22.57 29.60
CA ALA A 155 -49.65 -22.13 28.43
C ALA A 155 -50.50 -21.31 27.44
N TYR A 156 -51.78 -21.65 27.28
CA TYR A 156 -52.71 -20.87 26.45
C TYR A 156 -53.04 -19.52 27.08
N LEU A 157 -53.31 -19.48 28.39
CA LEU A 157 -53.63 -18.27 29.15
C LEU A 157 -52.44 -17.30 29.17
N GLU A 158 -51.22 -17.79 29.35
CA GLU A 158 -50.01 -16.98 29.23
C GLU A 158 -49.86 -16.40 27.83
N ARG A 159 -50.14 -17.18 26.79
CA ARG A 159 -50.03 -16.72 25.40
C ARG A 159 -51.01 -15.59 25.07
N ILE A 160 -52.24 -15.61 25.58
CA ILE A 160 -53.26 -14.58 25.29
C ILE A 160 -53.02 -13.27 26.06
N LYS A 161 -52.11 -13.26 27.05
CA LYS A 161 -51.66 -12.02 27.72
C LYS A 161 -50.83 -11.13 26.78
N ALA A 162 -50.25 -11.69 25.71
CA ALA A 162 -49.55 -10.92 24.68
C ALA A 162 -50.52 -10.06 23.83
N PRO A 163 -50.09 -8.90 23.32
CA PRO A 163 -50.92 -8.11 22.41
C PRO A 163 -51.13 -8.82 21.07
N ASP A 164 -52.25 -8.54 20.41
CA ASP A 164 -52.46 -8.95 19.01
C ASP A 164 -51.49 -8.22 18.07
N PRO A 165 -51.08 -8.82 16.94
CA PRO A 165 -50.10 -8.23 16.04
C PRO A 165 -50.57 -6.91 15.40
N PHE A 166 -51.88 -6.72 15.27
CA PHE A 166 -52.55 -5.54 14.71
C PHE A 166 -53.98 -5.46 15.24
N ASP A 167 -54.72 -4.39 14.94
CA ASP A 167 -56.14 -4.29 15.28
C ASP A 167 -56.99 -5.30 14.47
N THR A 168 -57.40 -6.39 15.14
CA THR A 168 -58.14 -7.48 14.51
C THR A 168 -59.53 -7.07 14.01
N THR A 169 -60.06 -5.92 14.45
CA THR A 169 -61.37 -5.42 13.99
C THR A 169 -61.35 -4.99 12.52
N LEU A 170 -60.17 -4.66 11.97
CA LEU A 170 -59.97 -4.29 10.56
C LEU A 170 -60.32 -5.44 9.61
N MET A 171 -60.37 -6.68 10.09
CA MET A 171 -60.69 -7.85 9.29
C MET A 171 -62.18 -8.21 9.29
N ALA A 172 -63.04 -7.47 9.98
CA ALA A 172 -64.45 -7.86 10.18
C ALA A 172 -65.25 -8.09 8.89
N GLY A 173 -64.86 -7.44 7.78
CA GLY A 173 -65.49 -7.62 6.47
C GLY A 173 -64.90 -8.75 5.61
N TRP A 174 -63.92 -9.50 6.12
CA TRP A 174 -63.22 -10.54 5.37
C TRP A 174 -63.87 -11.92 5.54
N SER A 175 -63.53 -12.86 4.67
CA SER A 175 -63.96 -14.26 4.83
C SER A 175 -63.22 -14.92 6.00
N GLU A 176 -63.84 -15.93 6.62
CA GLU A 176 -63.23 -16.70 7.72
C GLU A 176 -61.83 -17.25 7.38
N PRO A 177 -61.57 -17.85 6.20
CA PRO A 177 -60.24 -18.32 5.85
C PRO A 177 -59.22 -17.18 5.79
N ALA A 178 -59.59 -16.02 5.23
CA ALA A 178 -58.70 -14.87 5.15
C ALA A 178 -58.32 -14.33 6.53
N GLN A 179 -59.28 -14.26 7.46
CA GLN A 179 -59.01 -13.81 8.83
C GLN A 179 -58.06 -14.77 9.56
N THR A 180 -58.33 -16.07 9.42
CA THR A 180 -57.56 -17.13 10.08
C THR A 180 -56.12 -17.17 9.57
N GLU A 181 -55.94 -17.21 8.25
CA GLU A 181 -54.62 -17.29 7.62
C GLU A 181 -53.79 -16.03 7.84
N THR A 182 -54.38 -14.83 7.72
CA THR A 182 -53.64 -13.58 7.96
C THR A 182 -53.18 -13.47 9.41
N LEU A 183 -54.04 -13.80 10.39
CA LEU A 183 -53.65 -13.73 11.80
C LEU A 183 -52.61 -14.80 12.16
N TRP A 184 -52.75 -16.02 11.63
CA TRP A 184 -51.74 -17.07 11.78
C TRP A 184 -50.40 -16.64 11.19
N TYR A 185 -50.41 -16.09 9.97
CA TYR A 185 -49.20 -15.61 9.30
C TYR A 185 -48.52 -14.50 10.09
N ALA A 186 -49.26 -13.48 10.52
CA ALA A 186 -48.71 -12.36 11.29
C ALA A 186 -48.08 -12.81 12.62
N ARG A 187 -48.73 -13.74 13.35
CA ARG A 187 -48.17 -14.31 14.58
C ARG A 187 -46.94 -15.18 14.31
N SER A 188 -46.96 -15.93 13.22
CA SER A 188 -45.81 -16.75 12.82
C SER A 188 -44.63 -15.87 12.44
N LEU A 189 -44.84 -14.75 11.76
CA LEU A 189 -43.81 -13.77 11.49
C LEU A 189 -43.18 -13.22 12.77
N ASP A 190 -44.01 -12.71 13.70
CA ASP A 190 -43.51 -12.14 14.95
C ASP A 190 -42.76 -13.22 15.78
N PHE A 191 -43.30 -14.44 15.87
CA PHE A 191 -42.63 -15.54 16.56
C PHE A 191 -41.28 -15.91 15.93
N ILE A 192 -41.21 -16.09 14.61
CA ILE A 192 -39.97 -16.46 13.93
C ILE A 192 -38.95 -15.34 14.07
N PHE A 193 -39.37 -14.08 13.96
CA PHE A 193 -38.48 -12.93 14.11
C PHE A 193 -37.86 -12.84 15.51
N GLU A 194 -38.65 -13.09 16.56
CA GLU A 194 -38.21 -12.97 17.95
C GLU A 194 -37.42 -14.20 18.44
N GLN A 195 -37.82 -15.40 18.02
CA GLN A 195 -37.35 -16.66 18.61
C GLN A 195 -36.40 -17.46 17.72
N ARG A 196 -36.21 -17.07 16.44
CA ARG A 196 -35.44 -17.84 15.46
C ARG A 196 -34.40 -16.96 14.75
N PRO A 197 -33.35 -17.57 14.15
CA PRO A 197 -32.37 -16.83 13.36
C PRO A 197 -33.00 -16.12 12.15
N LEU A 198 -32.45 -14.96 11.77
CA LEU A 198 -33.00 -14.12 10.67
C LEU A 198 -33.11 -14.83 9.31
N HIS A 199 -32.27 -15.83 9.02
CA HIS A 199 -32.37 -16.59 7.76
C HIS A 199 -33.60 -17.52 7.71
N GLU A 200 -34.11 -18.01 8.86
CA GLU A 200 -35.38 -18.75 8.91
C GLU A 200 -36.56 -17.82 8.63
N TYR A 201 -36.49 -16.58 9.13
CA TYR A 201 -37.47 -15.54 8.83
C TYR A 201 -37.48 -15.19 7.34
N GLU A 202 -36.31 -14.97 6.74
CA GLU A 202 -36.16 -14.73 5.30
C GLU A 202 -36.80 -15.84 4.47
N SER A 203 -36.50 -17.10 4.81
CA SER A 203 -37.03 -18.28 4.14
C SER A 203 -38.56 -18.34 4.25
N PHE A 204 -39.12 -18.02 5.42
CA PHE A 204 -40.57 -18.00 5.64
C PHE A 204 -41.27 -16.89 4.84
N VAL A 205 -40.75 -15.66 4.87
CA VAL A 205 -41.31 -14.52 4.13
C VAL A 205 -41.21 -14.73 2.61
N SER A 206 -40.16 -15.39 2.14
CA SER A 206 -39.91 -15.62 0.71
C SER A 206 -40.82 -16.70 0.10
N GLN A 207 -41.63 -17.40 0.90
CA GLN A 207 -42.60 -18.36 0.38
C GLN A 207 -43.69 -17.65 -0.41
N HIS A 208 -43.96 -18.12 -1.63
CA HIS A 208 -45.00 -17.58 -2.50
C HIS A 208 -46.39 -17.76 -1.85
N THR A 209 -46.87 -16.71 -1.20
CA THR A 209 -48.14 -16.65 -0.49
C THR A 209 -48.94 -15.44 -0.93
N CYS A 210 -50.27 -15.54 -0.90
CA CYS A 210 -51.18 -14.44 -1.23
C CYS A 210 -52.16 -14.26 -0.08
N LEU A 211 -51.91 -13.26 0.77
CA LEU A 211 -52.68 -12.98 1.98
C LEU A 211 -53.12 -11.51 1.99
N PRO A 212 -54.35 -11.20 2.41
CA PRO A 212 -54.77 -9.82 2.62
C PRO A 212 -54.03 -9.23 3.83
N LEU A 213 -53.50 -8.02 3.67
CA LEU A 213 -52.87 -7.26 4.74
C LEU A 213 -53.85 -6.25 5.34
N PRO A 214 -53.95 -6.16 6.68
CA PRO A 214 -54.82 -5.19 7.33
C PRO A 214 -54.27 -3.78 7.12
N ASN A 215 -55.16 -2.80 6.97
CA ASN A 215 -54.79 -1.38 6.86
C ASN A 215 -54.45 -0.80 8.24
N ASP A 216 -53.44 -1.34 8.89
CA ASP A 216 -52.89 -0.86 10.15
C ASP A 216 -51.48 -0.30 9.93
N ALA A 217 -51.32 1.01 10.12
CA ALA A 217 -50.05 1.70 9.89
C ALA A 217 -48.93 1.19 10.80
N ALA A 218 -49.24 0.81 12.05
CA ALA A 218 -48.23 0.31 12.99
C ALA A 218 -47.72 -1.07 12.57
N PHE A 219 -48.63 -1.95 12.15
CA PHE A 219 -48.30 -3.26 11.61
C PHE A 219 -47.48 -3.17 10.32
N ILE A 220 -47.91 -2.33 9.36
CA ILE A 220 -47.19 -2.14 8.10
C ILE A 220 -45.78 -1.57 8.34
N LYS A 221 -45.63 -0.59 9.25
CA LYS A 221 -44.31 -0.06 9.63
C LYS A 221 -43.44 -1.16 10.27
N ARG A 222 -44.01 -2.01 11.14
CA ARG A 222 -43.28 -3.13 11.75
C ARG A 222 -42.77 -4.11 10.69
N LEU A 223 -43.62 -4.52 9.75
CA LEU A 223 -43.23 -5.39 8.64
C LEU A 223 -42.14 -4.76 7.77
N LEU A 224 -42.28 -3.47 7.42
CA LEU A 224 -41.25 -2.75 6.67
C LEU A 224 -39.89 -2.80 7.39
N VAL A 225 -39.85 -2.56 8.71
CA VAL A 225 -38.61 -2.62 9.49
C VAL A 225 -38.04 -4.03 9.48
N GLN A 226 -38.86 -5.06 9.77
CA GLN A 226 -38.41 -6.46 9.80
C GLN A 226 -37.88 -6.91 8.43
N PHE A 227 -38.58 -6.62 7.34
CA PHE A 227 -38.16 -6.95 5.98
C PHE A 227 -36.87 -6.24 5.60
N THR A 228 -36.74 -4.96 5.96
CA THR A 228 -35.51 -4.19 5.72
C THR A 228 -34.31 -4.76 6.46
N GLN A 229 -34.50 -5.23 7.70
CA GLN A 229 -33.42 -5.85 8.49
C GLN A 229 -32.92 -7.17 7.89
N VAL A 230 -33.83 -7.92 7.27
CA VAL A 230 -33.56 -9.22 6.66
C VAL A 230 -33.03 -9.08 5.22
N GLY A 231 -33.13 -7.89 4.64
CA GLY A 231 -32.61 -7.61 3.29
C GLY A 231 -33.65 -7.77 2.17
N ILE A 232 -34.94 -7.69 2.50
CA ILE A 232 -36.04 -7.80 1.53
C ILE A 232 -36.49 -6.40 1.10
N GLY A 233 -36.32 -6.10 -0.18
CA GLY A 233 -36.80 -4.88 -0.83
C GLY A 233 -38.15 -5.09 -1.52
N ALA A 234 -39.08 -4.14 -1.39
CA ALA A 234 -40.36 -4.20 -2.08
C ALA A 234 -40.80 -2.83 -2.62
N GLU A 235 -41.27 -2.78 -3.87
CA GLU A 235 -41.68 -1.52 -4.52
C GLU A 235 -42.81 -0.80 -3.78
N ALA A 236 -43.81 -1.54 -3.29
CA ALA A 236 -44.93 -0.96 -2.53
C ALA A 236 -44.48 -0.35 -1.19
N LEU A 237 -43.52 -0.98 -0.53
CA LEU A 237 -42.93 -0.49 0.72
C LEU A 237 -42.04 0.73 0.47
N LEU A 238 -41.31 0.75 -0.65
CA LEU A 238 -40.57 1.93 -1.08
C LEU A 238 -41.51 3.13 -1.30
N GLN A 239 -42.65 2.94 -1.99
CA GLN A 239 -43.62 4.02 -2.18
C GLN A 239 -44.15 4.56 -0.85
N LEU A 240 -44.44 3.68 0.12
CA LEU A 240 -44.79 4.09 1.49
C LEU A 240 -43.70 4.96 2.12
N CYS A 241 -42.42 4.55 2.04
CA CYS A 241 -41.30 5.34 2.54
C CYS A 241 -41.21 6.72 1.87
N ILE A 242 -41.43 6.81 0.55
CA ILE A 242 -41.41 8.08 -0.19
C ILE A 242 -42.53 9.00 0.28
N GLU A 243 -43.75 8.48 0.43
CA GLU A 243 -44.90 9.25 0.89
C GLU A 243 -44.71 9.76 2.32
N GLN A 244 -44.24 8.90 3.23
CA GLN A 244 -43.98 9.28 4.61
C GLN A 244 -42.87 10.32 4.70
N GLN A 245 -41.79 10.17 3.93
CA GLN A 245 -40.70 11.13 3.93
C GLN A 245 -41.08 12.49 3.31
N ARG A 246 -42.07 12.52 2.41
CA ARG A 246 -42.66 13.79 1.93
C ARG A 246 -43.49 14.49 2.99
N GLN A 247 -44.18 13.73 3.84
CA GLN A 247 -45.02 14.26 4.92
C GLN A 247 -44.19 14.73 6.11
N ALA A 248 -43.10 14.03 6.43
CA ALA A 248 -42.22 14.32 7.55
C ALA A 248 -40.73 14.31 7.11
N PRO A 249 -40.23 15.36 6.44
CA PRO A 249 -38.89 15.37 5.83
C PRO A 249 -37.73 15.35 6.82
N ASP A 250 -38.00 15.65 8.10
CA ASP A 250 -37.02 15.69 9.19
C ASP A 250 -36.99 14.39 10.01
N ASP A 251 -37.84 13.40 9.68
CA ASP A 251 -37.85 12.11 10.36
C ASP A 251 -36.71 11.22 9.88
N VAL A 252 -35.74 10.99 10.76
CA VAL A 252 -34.52 10.22 10.48
C VAL A 252 -34.83 8.74 10.22
N ASP A 253 -35.83 8.17 10.91
CA ASP A 253 -36.16 6.75 10.78
C ASP A 253 -36.73 6.46 9.38
N TRP A 254 -37.61 7.34 8.89
CA TRP A 254 -38.15 7.21 7.54
C TRP A 254 -37.10 7.46 6.46
N LEU A 255 -36.19 8.42 6.66
CA LEU A 255 -35.05 8.62 5.76
C LEU A 255 -34.14 7.39 5.69
N TYR A 256 -33.87 6.74 6.84
CA TYR A 256 -33.10 5.50 6.91
C TYR A 256 -33.81 4.34 6.20
N LEU A 257 -35.10 4.13 6.45
CA LEU A 257 -35.88 3.08 5.78
C LEU A 257 -35.97 3.31 4.27
N LEU A 258 -36.13 4.57 3.84
CA LEU A 258 -36.08 4.95 2.42
C LEU A 258 -34.71 4.63 1.80
N ALA A 259 -33.62 4.96 2.49
CA ALA A 259 -32.26 4.68 2.01
C ALA A 259 -32.03 3.17 1.86
N CYS A 260 -32.45 2.37 2.86
CA CYS A 260 -32.34 0.92 2.80
C CYS A 260 -33.19 0.32 1.68
N GLN A 261 -34.47 0.68 1.55
CA GLN A 261 -35.34 0.12 0.51
C GLN A 261 -34.84 0.47 -0.90
N ASN A 262 -34.32 1.68 -1.12
CA ASN A 262 -33.66 2.03 -2.37
C ASN A 262 -32.43 1.14 -2.64
N SER A 263 -31.56 0.91 -1.64
CA SER A 263 -30.40 0.04 -1.78
C SER A 263 -30.78 -1.42 -2.04
N LEU A 264 -31.79 -1.95 -1.37
CA LEU A 264 -32.25 -3.35 -1.54
C LEU A 264 -32.85 -3.60 -2.92
N LEU A 265 -33.52 -2.60 -3.50
CA LEU A 265 -34.04 -2.66 -4.87
C LEU A 265 -32.99 -2.32 -5.95
N GLY A 266 -31.75 -2.05 -5.56
CA GLY A 266 -30.67 -1.68 -6.50
C GLY A 266 -30.82 -0.29 -7.11
N LEU A 267 -31.64 0.58 -6.53
CA LEU A 267 -31.85 1.98 -6.94
C LEU A 267 -30.75 2.88 -6.37
N ASP A 268 -29.51 2.60 -6.74
CA ASP A 268 -28.32 3.23 -6.14
C ASP A 268 -28.30 4.77 -6.32
N ASP A 269 -28.85 5.29 -7.43
CA ASP A 269 -28.97 6.74 -7.69
C ASP A 269 -29.88 7.46 -6.68
N GLN A 270 -30.91 6.77 -6.18
CA GLN A 270 -31.86 7.30 -5.20
C GLN A 270 -31.41 7.03 -3.77
N ALA A 271 -30.69 5.93 -3.55
CA ALA A 271 -30.10 5.59 -2.26
C ALA A 271 -28.98 6.57 -1.86
N MET A 272 -28.11 6.93 -2.81
CA MET A 272 -26.89 7.71 -2.53
C MET A 272 -27.17 9.05 -1.82
N PRO A 273 -28.08 9.92 -2.29
CA PRO A 273 -28.39 11.18 -1.60
C PRO A 273 -28.95 10.97 -0.20
N CYS A 274 -29.75 9.92 0.01
CA CYS A 274 -30.31 9.60 1.32
C CYS A 274 -29.20 9.21 2.31
N TRP A 275 -28.27 8.36 1.89
CA TRP A 275 -27.12 7.97 2.71
C TRP A 275 -26.16 9.13 2.99
N VAL A 276 -25.91 9.99 1.99
CA VAL A 276 -25.10 11.21 2.17
C VAL A 276 -25.76 12.13 3.22
N ARG A 277 -27.07 12.36 3.13
CA ARG A 277 -27.82 13.19 4.10
C ARG A 277 -27.77 12.59 5.51
N LEU A 278 -28.04 11.28 5.65
CA LEU A 278 -27.96 10.57 6.93
C LEU A 278 -26.57 10.67 7.56
N TRP A 279 -25.51 10.65 6.74
CA TRP A 279 -24.16 10.88 7.23
C TRP A 279 -23.91 12.34 7.61
N GLN A 280 -24.22 13.29 6.72
CA GLN A 280 -23.90 14.71 6.89
C GLN A 280 -24.65 15.37 8.04
N GLU A 281 -25.96 15.13 8.13
CA GLU A 281 -26.85 15.79 9.11
C GLU A 281 -26.93 15.01 10.43
N HIS A 282 -26.98 13.67 10.37
CA HIS A 282 -27.32 12.84 11.53
C HIS A 282 -26.20 11.89 11.98
N ARG A 283 -25.09 11.76 11.24
CA ARG A 283 -23.97 10.85 11.53
C ARG A 283 -24.43 9.41 11.80
N HIS A 284 -25.39 8.93 11.01
CA HIS A 284 -25.96 7.59 11.20
C HIS A 284 -24.89 6.49 11.03
N PRO A 285 -24.76 5.52 11.97
CA PRO A 285 -23.65 4.57 12.00
C PRO A 285 -23.60 3.64 10.77
N LYS A 286 -24.76 3.28 10.22
CA LYS A 286 -24.83 2.47 8.99
C LYS A 286 -24.56 3.24 7.71
N ALA A 287 -24.63 4.58 7.72
CA ALA A 287 -24.47 5.36 6.49
C ALA A 287 -23.05 5.23 5.94
N GLU A 288 -22.06 5.16 6.82
CA GLU A 288 -20.65 5.06 6.43
C GLU A 288 -20.36 3.78 5.62
N SER A 289 -20.74 2.60 6.14
CA SER A 289 -20.50 1.32 5.47
C SER A 289 -21.28 1.20 4.16
N GLN A 290 -22.50 1.73 4.11
CA GLN A 290 -23.32 1.75 2.90
C GLN A 290 -22.75 2.69 1.82
N LEU A 291 -22.27 3.87 2.21
CA LEU A 291 -21.61 4.80 1.27
C LEU A 291 -20.33 4.19 0.70
N LEU A 292 -19.52 3.51 1.51
CA LEU A 292 -18.33 2.80 1.04
C LEU A 292 -18.69 1.68 0.05
N ALA A 293 -19.72 0.89 0.34
CA ALA A 293 -20.17 -0.19 -0.54
C ALA A 293 -20.73 0.33 -1.88
N LEU A 294 -21.55 1.38 -1.85
CA LEU A 294 -22.08 2.03 -3.05
C LEU A 294 -20.96 2.66 -3.89
N CYS A 295 -19.99 3.30 -3.25
CA CYS A 295 -18.83 3.88 -3.93
C CYS A 295 -17.97 2.79 -4.57
N ALA A 296 -17.72 1.67 -3.88
CA ALA A 296 -16.98 0.54 -4.42
C ALA A 296 -17.59 -0.01 -5.71
N LYS A 297 -18.92 -0.08 -5.77
CA LYS A 297 -19.67 -0.61 -6.91
C LYS A 297 -19.72 0.35 -8.10
N ARG A 298 -19.87 1.67 -7.85
CA ARG A 298 -20.16 2.65 -8.92
C ARG A 298 -18.97 3.52 -9.32
N GLN A 299 -18.16 3.92 -8.36
CA GLN A 299 -17.06 4.86 -8.56
C GLN A 299 -15.84 4.39 -7.74
N PRO A 300 -15.18 3.29 -8.17
CA PRO A 300 -14.09 2.68 -7.41
C PRO A 300 -12.90 3.64 -7.20
N ASP A 301 -12.71 4.61 -8.10
CA ASP A 301 -11.65 5.61 -8.02
C ASP A 301 -11.87 6.64 -6.89
N PHE A 302 -13.10 6.83 -6.42
CA PHE A 302 -13.41 7.71 -5.29
C PHE A 302 -13.33 7.01 -3.94
N LEU A 303 -13.32 5.68 -3.93
CA LEU A 303 -13.38 4.90 -2.70
C LEU A 303 -12.19 5.17 -1.74
N PRO A 304 -10.92 5.27 -2.20
CA PRO A 304 -9.82 5.66 -1.32
C PRO A 304 -10.00 7.05 -0.73
N LEU A 305 -10.47 8.01 -1.54
CA LEU A 305 -10.74 9.37 -1.08
C LEU A 305 -11.84 9.40 -0.02
N LEU A 306 -12.87 8.57 -0.17
CA LEU A 306 -13.96 8.44 0.79
C LEU A 306 -13.51 7.80 2.10
N ILE A 307 -12.66 6.78 2.06
CA ILE A 307 -12.05 6.20 3.27
C ILE A 307 -11.22 7.24 4.00
N GLN A 308 -10.37 7.97 3.27
CA GLN A 308 -9.61 9.05 3.86
C GLN A 308 -10.53 10.11 4.44
N ALA A 309 -11.62 10.50 3.76
CA ALA A 309 -12.56 11.52 4.26
C ALA A 309 -13.28 11.09 5.55
N PHE A 310 -13.52 9.79 5.73
CA PHE A 310 -14.11 9.21 6.93
C PHE A 310 -13.12 9.04 8.09
N ASP A 311 -11.82 9.26 7.89
CA ASP A 311 -10.79 9.30 8.93
C ASP A 311 -10.87 10.60 9.77
N ARG A 312 -12.04 10.87 10.32
CA ARG A 312 -12.34 12.12 11.03
C ARG A 312 -12.03 11.95 12.52
N LEU A 313 -10.81 12.23 12.95
CA LEU A 313 -10.46 12.34 14.37
C LEU A 313 -11.36 13.37 15.08
N GLN A 314 -11.64 13.15 16.38
CA GLN A 314 -12.41 14.13 17.16
C GLN A 314 -11.68 15.48 17.19
N ASP A 315 -12.44 16.58 17.14
CA ASP A 315 -11.88 17.93 17.21
C ASP A 315 -11.16 18.12 18.55
N PHE A 316 -9.83 17.96 18.54
CA PHE A 316 -9.01 18.01 19.73
C PHE A 316 -8.29 19.37 19.85
N SER A 317 -8.25 19.92 21.06
CA SER A 317 -7.63 21.22 21.32
C SER A 317 -6.95 21.35 22.69
N ALA A 318 -6.95 20.28 23.50
CA ALA A 318 -6.55 20.31 24.91
C ALA A 318 -5.31 19.44 25.15
N TRP A 319 -4.18 19.78 24.54
CA TRP A 319 -2.90 19.08 24.76
C TRP A 319 -2.34 19.36 26.15
N SER A 320 -1.81 18.33 26.82
CA SER A 320 -1.02 18.49 28.04
C SER A 320 0.26 19.29 27.77
N ALA A 321 0.75 20.05 28.75
CA ALA A 321 2.08 20.68 28.65
C ALA A 321 3.22 19.65 28.70
N ASP A 322 2.95 18.44 29.21
CA ASP A 322 3.89 17.33 29.21
C ASP A 322 4.03 16.73 27.80
N LEU A 323 5.26 16.74 27.28
CA LEU A 323 5.62 16.24 25.95
C LEU A 323 5.55 14.71 25.85
N ALA A 324 5.63 13.99 26.97
CA ALA A 324 5.51 12.53 27.01
C ALA A 324 4.07 12.04 27.13
N HIS A 325 3.10 12.94 27.29
CA HIS A 325 1.70 12.58 27.51
C HIS A 325 1.03 12.10 26.21
N VAL A 326 0.22 11.05 26.28
CA VAL A 326 -0.50 10.43 25.12
C VAL A 326 -1.31 11.44 24.31
N SER A 327 -1.77 12.53 24.95
CA SER A 327 -2.51 13.59 24.25
C SER A 327 -1.76 14.23 23.08
N GLN A 328 -0.43 14.15 23.04
CA GLN A 328 0.37 14.72 21.94
C GLN A 328 0.08 14.06 20.59
N GLU A 329 -0.38 12.81 20.58
CA GLU A 329 -0.75 12.08 19.36
C GLU A 329 -2.06 12.61 18.76
N TYR A 330 -2.98 13.09 19.59
CA TYR A 330 -4.30 13.53 19.13
C TYR A 330 -4.23 14.76 18.23
N GLY A 331 -4.88 14.66 17.07
CA GLY A 331 -4.90 15.70 16.06
C GLY A 331 -3.69 15.72 15.13
N SER A 332 -2.69 14.86 15.38
CA SER A 332 -1.65 14.55 14.40
C SER A 332 -2.25 13.80 13.20
N PRO A 333 -1.54 13.66 12.07
CA PRO A 333 -2.01 12.86 10.91
C PRO A 333 -1.97 11.34 11.14
N SER A 334 -2.02 10.88 12.39
CA SER A 334 -2.27 9.47 12.68
C SER A 334 -3.68 9.06 12.22
N GLN A 335 -3.80 7.83 11.72
CA GLN A 335 -5.09 7.29 11.25
C GLN A 335 -5.72 6.44 12.32
N ARG A 336 -7.06 6.39 12.30
CA ARG A 336 -7.78 5.51 13.22
C ARG A 336 -7.57 4.03 12.85
N PRO A 337 -7.60 3.11 13.84
CA PRO A 337 -7.53 1.67 13.58
C PRO A 337 -8.62 1.21 12.59
N GLU A 338 -9.83 1.76 12.64
CA GLU A 338 -10.89 1.40 11.70
C GLU A 338 -10.54 1.79 10.26
N THR A 339 -9.88 2.94 10.06
CA THR A 339 -9.39 3.40 8.76
C THR A 339 -8.30 2.46 8.22
N LEU A 340 -7.38 2.02 9.09
CA LEU A 340 -6.34 1.04 8.74
C LEU A 340 -6.94 -0.31 8.29
N ILE A 341 -7.96 -0.81 9.00
CA ILE A 341 -8.67 -2.04 8.62
C ILE A 341 -9.32 -1.90 7.23
N ARG A 342 -9.86 -0.72 6.90
CA ARG A 342 -10.46 -0.47 5.57
C ARG A 342 -9.42 -0.49 4.46
N TRP A 343 -8.21 0.03 4.71
CA TRP A 343 -7.12 -0.06 3.73
C TRP A 343 -6.73 -1.52 3.46
N VAL A 344 -6.61 -2.33 4.51
CA VAL A 344 -6.34 -3.77 4.40
C VAL A 344 -7.43 -4.48 3.60
N GLY A 345 -8.71 -4.18 3.88
CA GLY A 345 -9.85 -4.78 3.18
C GLY A 345 -9.92 -4.43 1.69
N ILE A 346 -9.35 -3.29 1.29
CA ILE A 346 -9.34 -2.83 -0.11
C ILE A 346 -8.12 -3.30 -0.89
N GLY A 347 -6.96 -3.45 -0.25
CA GLY A 347 -5.71 -3.85 -0.91
C GLY A 347 -5.78 -5.22 -1.61
N GLN A 348 -6.86 -5.97 -1.43
CA GLN A 348 -7.13 -7.25 -2.08
C GLN A 348 -7.75 -7.12 -3.49
N PHE A 349 -8.19 -5.93 -3.90
CA PHE A 349 -8.80 -5.70 -5.21
C PHE A 349 -7.81 -5.00 -6.14
N GLU A 350 -7.47 -5.64 -7.27
CA GLU A 350 -6.61 -5.02 -8.30
C GLU A 350 -7.30 -3.80 -8.91
N ARG A 351 -6.72 -2.61 -8.68
CA ARG A 351 -7.13 -1.35 -9.33
C ARG A 351 -5.99 -0.83 -10.19
N GLN A 352 -6.29 0.16 -11.03
CA GLN A 352 -5.30 0.83 -11.88
C GLN A 352 -5.33 2.34 -11.64
N GLY A 353 -4.21 3.01 -11.91
CA GLY A 353 -4.12 4.48 -11.80
C GLY A 353 -4.06 5.01 -10.37
N LEU A 354 -4.67 6.18 -10.14
CA LEU A 354 -4.47 7.01 -8.93
C LEU A 354 -4.94 6.30 -7.66
N ALA A 355 -6.07 5.60 -7.75
CA ALA A 355 -6.64 4.90 -6.62
C ALA A 355 -5.71 3.80 -6.09
N GLN A 356 -5.13 3.01 -6.99
CA GLN A 356 -4.21 1.94 -6.62
C GLN A 356 -2.93 2.50 -6.02
N ALA A 357 -2.30 3.47 -6.69
CA ALA A 357 -1.07 4.09 -6.21
C ALA A 357 -1.26 4.76 -4.83
N PHE A 358 -2.45 5.34 -4.58
CA PHE A 358 -2.76 5.90 -3.26
C PHE A 358 -2.92 4.82 -2.19
N ILE A 359 -3.61 3.72 -2.48
CA ILE A 359 -3.75 2.58 -1.55
C ILE A 359 -2.39 1.98 -1.24
N GLU A 360 -1.57 1.72 -2.26
CA GLU A 360 -0.22 1.16 -2.11
C GLU A 360 0.62 2.06 -1.20
N TRP A 361 0.64 3.37 -1.44
CA TRP A 361 1.33 4.31 -0.56
C TRP A 361 0.84 4.24 0.89
N ARG A 362 -0.47 4.09 1.13
CA ARG A 362 -1.01 3.94 2.49
C ARG A 362 -0.62 2.62 3.16
N MET A 363 -0.38 1.57 2.38
CA MET A 363 -0.09 0.23 2.89
C MET A 363 1.41 -0.07 3.02
N SER A 364 2.22 0.35 2.05
CA SER A 364 3.66 0.07 1.98
C SER A 364 4.54 1.26 2.38
N GLY A 365 3.99 2.47 2.38
CA GLY A 365 4.75 3.72 2.58
C GLY A 365 5.48 4.23 1.34
N ASP A 366 5.48 3.48 0.23
CA ASP A 366 6.16 3.85 -1.00
C ASP A 366 5.41 4.94 -1.77
N GLU A 367 5.95 6.15 -1.75
CA GLU A 367 5.29 7.36 -2.24
C GLU A 367 5.52 7.60 -3.75
N LEU A 368 6.58 7.05 -4.33
CA LEU A 368 7.03 7.36 -5.69
C LEU A 368 5.97 7.08 -6.78
N PRO A 369 5.29 5.92 -6.81
CA PRO A 369 4.27 5.66 -7.84
C PRO A 369 3.11 6.66 -7.79
N LEU A 370 2.68 7.05 -6.59
CA LEU A 370 1.64 8.06 -6.40
C LEU A 370 2.13 9.43 -6.87
N LEU A 371 3.34 9.86 -6.49
CA LEU A 371 3.90 11.14 -6.90
C LEU A 371 3.99 11.28 -8.42
N ALA A 372 4.45 10.24 -9.12
CA ALA A 372 4.53 10.24 -10.58
C ALA A 372 3.16 10.54 -11.22
N GLN A 373 2.08 9.95 -10.67
CA GLN A 373 0.73 10.20 -11.15
C GLN A 373 0.15 11.55 -10.72
N LEU A 374 0.47 12.04 -9.51
CA LEU A 374 0.03 13.36 -9.02
C LEU A 374 0.64 14.51 -9.85
N LEU A 375 1.87 14.33 -10.34
CA LEU A 375 2.58 15.23 -11.26
C LEU A 375 2.22 15.00 -12.74
N GLY A 376 1.62 13.84 -13.03
CA GLY A 376 1.16 13.39 -14.34
C GLY A 376 -0.06 14.15 -14.89
N GLN A 377 -0.55 13.69 -16.04
CA GLN A 377 -1.84 14.08 -16.60
C GLN A 377 -2.89 13.01 -16.30
N HIS A 378 -4.06 13.45 -15.86
CA HIS A 378 -5.22 12.60 -15.67
C HIS A 378 -6.39 13.09 -16.54
N SER A 379 -7.19 12.17 -17.06
CA SER A 379 -8.38 12.51 -17.86
C SER A 379 -9.39 13.31 -17.05
N ASP A 380 -9.55 12.97 -15.77
CA ASP A 380 -10.34 13.72 -14.80
C ASP A 380 -9.47 14.62 -13.92
N SER A 381 -9.47 15.93 -14.24
CA SER A 381 -8.76 16.95 -13.48
C SER A 381 -9.32 17.19 -12.08
N ARG A 382 -10.62 16.93 -11.85
CA ARG A 382 -11.26 17.09 -10.55
C ARG A 382 -10.81 15.98 -9.60
N LEU A 383 -10.82 14.75 -10.08
CA LEU A 383 -10.32 13.60 -9.33
C LEU A 383 -8.84 13.75 -8.96
N LEU A 384 -8.00 14.15 -9.91
CA LEU A 384 -6.58 14.43 -9.65
C LEU A 384 -6.40 15.48 -8.56
N ARG A 385 -7.20 16.55 -8.58
CA ARG A 385 -7.18 17.59 -7.55
C ARG A 385 -7.53 17.04 -6.16
N LEU A 386 -8.55 16.19 -6.06
CA LEU A 386 -8.90 15.54 -4.79
C LEU A 386 -7.78 14.66 -4.25
N TYR A 387 -7.10 13.89 -5.11
CA TYR A 387 -5.94 13.10 -4.71
C TYR A 387 -4.75 13.96 -4.23
N ARG A 388 -4.53 15.13 -4.86
CA ARG A 388 -3.54 16.10 -4.38
C ARG A 388 -3.89 16.64 -2.98
N HIS A 389 -5.17 16.93 -2.73
CA HIS A 389 -5.63 17.33 -1.40
C HIS A 389 -5.48 16.19 -0.38
N ALA A 390 -5.83 14.95 -0.75
CA ALA A 390 -5.65 13.79 0.12
C ALA A 390 -4.17 13.58 0.49
N TRP A 391 -3.25 13.72 -0.48
CA TRP A 391 -1.81 13.71 -0.24
C TRP A 391 -1.38 14.85 0.69
N ALA A 392 -1.89 16.06 0.48
CA ALA A 392 -1.59 17.25 1.28
C ALA A 392 -1.95 17.10 2.76
N LEU A 393 -2.99 16.34 3.11
CA LEU A 393 -3.36 16.09 4.51
C LEU A 393 -2.21 15.46 5.32
N HIS A 394 -1.43 14.58 4.68
CA HIS A 394 -0.32 13.86 5.28
C HIS A 394 1.01 14.57 5.11
N ARG A 395 1.29 15.12 3.92
CA ARG A 395 2.62 15.65 3.55
C ARG A 395 2.71 17.17 3.47
N GLY A 396 1.58 17.87 3.39
CA GLY A 396 1.52 19.33 3.26
C GLY A 396 1.90 20.08 4.53
N ALA A 397 2.61 21.19 4.38
CA ALA A 397 2.75 22.18 5.46
C ALA A 397 1.48 23.05 5.59
N ALA A 398 1.56 24.09 6.42
CA ALA A 398 0.40 24.92 6.76
C ALA A 398 -0.23 25.59 5.52
N GLU A 399 0.59 26.05 4.57
CA GLU A 399 0.14 26.73 3.36
C GLU A 399 -0.70 25.81 2.46
N LEU A 400 -0.26 24.55 2.28
CA LEU A 400 -0.97 23.59 1.46
C LEU A 400 -2.24 23.07 2.14
N LEU A 401 -2.23 22.91 3.46
CA LEU A 401 -3.44 22.60 4.23
C LEU A 401 -4.45 23.74 4.20
N GLN A 402 -3.99 25.00 4.24
CA GLN A 402 -4.86 26.17 4.09
C GLN A 402 -5.52 26.19 2.71
N GLN A 403 -4.78 25.82 1.66
CA GLN A 403 -5.35 25.67 0.32
C GLN A 403 -6.49 24.63 0.27
N VAL A 404 -6.40 23.52 1.00
CA VAL A 404 -7.50 22.54 1.12
C VAL A 404 -8.74 23.16 1.78
N LEU A 405 -8.54 24.02 2.78
CA LEU A 405 -9.64 24.72 3.46
C LEU A 405 -10.33 25.76 2.58
N ASP A 406 -9.53 26.49 1.81
CA ASP A 406 -9.99 27.58 0.95
C ASP A 406 -10.66 27.09 -0.35
N GLU A 407 -10.51 25.79 -0.68
CA GLU A 407 -11.14 25.18 -1.85
C GLU A 407 -12.68 25.33 -1.78
N PRO A 408 -13.37 25.77 -2.85
CA PRO A 408 -14.81 25.93 -2.85
C PRO A 408 -15.53 24.59 -2.67
N GLN A 409 -16.75 24.63 -2.13
CA GLN A 409 -17.56 23.41 -2.00
C GLN A 409 -18.02 22.96 -3.41
N PRO A 410 -17.74 21.70 -3.82
CA PRO A 410 -18.14 21.21 -5.13
C PRO A 410 -19.66 20.99 -5.19
N LEU A 411 -20.20 20.99 -6.41
CA LEU A 411 -21.64 20.78 -6.67
C LEU A 411 -22.05 19.30 -6.56
N ASP A 412 -21.13 18.38 -6.85
CA ASP A 412 -21.37 16.95 -6.74
C ASP A 412 -21.44 16.52 -5.27
N ALA A 413 -22.43 15.70 -4.93
CA ALA A 413 -22.68 15.29 -3.55
C ALA A 413 -21.57 14.40 -2.96
N LEU A 414 -20.98 13.53 -3.78
CA LEU A 414 -19.89 12.65 -3.34
C LEU A 414 -18.58 13.44 -3.22
N GLU A 415 -18.25 14.28 -4.22
CA GLU A 415 -17.10 15.18 -4.11
C GLU A 415 -17.25 16.10 -2.89
N GLY A 416 -18.45 16.60 -2.63
CA GLY A 416 -18.76 17.47 -1.49
C GLY A 416 -18.59 16.77 -0.15
N LEU A 417 -18.97 15.49 -0.09
CA LEU A 417 -18.75 14.63 1.07
C LEU A 417 -17.25 14.43 1.33
N VAL A 418 -16.48 14.05 0.30
CA VAL A 418 -15.02 13.88 0.39
C VAL A 418 -14.35 15.17 0.87
N MET A 419 -14.68 16.29 0.21
CA MET A 419 -14.11 17.60 0.53
C MET A 419 -14.45 18.04 1.95
N SER A 420 -15.66 17.75 2.44
CA SER A 420 -16.04 18.06 3.83
C SER A 420 -15.14 17.35 4.85
N GLY A 421 -14.85 16.05 4.62
CA GLY A 421 -13.95 15.27 5.47
C GLY A 421 -12.51 15.78 5.40
N PHE A 422 -12.02 16.14 4.21
CA PHE A 422 -10.68 16.71 4.03
C PHE A 422 -10.54 18.07 4.72
N LYS A 423 -11.55 18.94 4.62
CA LYS A 423 -11.55 20.23 5.30
C LYS A 423 -11.55 20.07 6.83
N ASP A 424 -12.29 19.11 7.35
CA ASP A 424 -12.30 18.85 8.79
C ASP A 424 -10.92 18.37 9.29
N GLN A 425 -10.28 17.44 8.56
CA GLN A 425 -8.91 16.99 8.84
C GLN A 425 -7.88 18.13 8.71
N ALA A 426 -7.92 18.90 7.62
CA ALA A 426 -7.02 20.03 7.40
C ALA A 426 -7.13 21.07 8.53
N ARG A 427 -8.36 21.36 8.99
CA ARG A 427 -8.59 22.27 10.13
C ARG A 427 -7.96 21.74 11.42
N GLN A 428 -8.11 20.44 11.70
CA GLN A 428 -7.52 19.81 12.87
C GLN A 428 -5.99 19.79 12.79
N HIS A 429 -5.40 19.45 11.62
CA HIS A 429 -3.95 19.47 11.43
C HIS A 429 -3.35 20.87 11.53
N LEU A 430 -3.99 21.90 10.97
CA LEU A 430 -3.55 23.28 11.15
C LEU A 430 -3.58 23.70 12.62
N ARG A 431 -4.62 23.29 13.35
CA ARG A 431 -4.69 23.55 14.80
C ARG A 431 -3.56 22.84 15.55
N TRP A 432 -3.28 21.58 15.21
CA TRP A 432 -2.18 20.82 15.79
C TRP A 432 -0.82 21.49 15.49
N LEU A 433 -0.53 21.83 14.23
CA LEU A 433 0.70 22.53 13.84
C LEU A 433 0.88 23.87 14.56
N ALA A 434 -0.20 24.61 14.80
CA ALA A 434 -0.15 25.94 15.40
C ALA A 434 -0.15 25.96 16.93
N ARG A 435 -0.70 24.93 17.59
CA ARG A 435 -0.98 24.96 19.04
C ARG A 435 -0.44 23.78 19.84
N ALA A 436 -0.16 22.64 19.21
CA ALA A 436 0.30 21.47 19.94
C ALA A 436 1.75 21.66 20.44
N PRO A 437 2.08 21.24 21.67
CA PRO A 437 3.41 21.42 22.27
C PRO A 437 4.57 20.85 21.44
N ILE A 438 4.42 19.66 20.83
CA ILE A 438 5.48 19.06 20.02
C ILE A 438 5.79 19.92 18.78
N PRO A 439 4.83 20.25 17.87
CA PRO A 439 5.08 21.19 16.77
C PRO A 439 5.67 22.53 17.19
N LEU A 440 5.26 23.09 18.33
CA LEU A 440 5.82 24.34 18.85
C LEU A 440 7.29 24.18 19.28
N ALA A 441 7.63 23.10 19.97
CA ALA A 441 9.01 22.77 20.33
C ALA A 441 9.88 22.55 19.09
N MET A 442 9.34 21.87 18.08
CA MET A 442 10.03 21.64 16.81
C MET A 442 10.21 22.92 15.99
N ASN A 443 9.23 23.83 15.97
CA ASN A 443 9.39 25.17 15.38
C ASN A 443 10.48 25.97 16.09
N ALA A 444 10.57 25.88 17.43
CA ALA A 444 11.62 26.54 18.19
C ALA A 444 13.02 25.98 17.88
N LEU A 445 13.14 24.67 17.63
CA LEU A 445 14.39 24.02 17.24
C LEU A 445 14.94 24.60 15.92
N ILE A 446 14.07 24.83 14.92
CA ILE A 446 14.48 25.29 13.59
C ILE A 446 14.56 26.82 13.44
N ALA A 447 14.12 27.59 14.44
CA ALA A 447 14.08 29.04 14.36
C ALA A 447 15.48 29.69 14.23
N GLU A 448 15.60 30.67 13.34
CA GLU A 448 16.81 31.47 13.16
C GLU A 448 17.02 32.41 14.37
N GLY A 449 18.24 32.42 14.92
CA GLY A 449 18.60 33.28 16.06
C GLY A 449 18.27 32.72 17.45
N ALA A 450 17.65 31.55 17.56
CA ALA A 450 17.52 30.85 18.85
C ALA A 450 18.93 30.47 19.37
N ALA A 451 19.30 30.95 20.56
CA ALA A 451 20.42 30.39 21.31
C ALA A 451 20.18 28.88 21.43
N SER A 452 21.14 28.05 21.03
CA SER A 452 21.08 26.58 20.95
C SER A 452 20.18 25.92 22.01
N VAL A 453 18.87 25.82 21.75
CA VAL A 453 17.95 25.10 22.62
C VAL A 453 18.04 23.64 22.19
N PRO A 454 18.66 22.75 22.99
CA PRO A 454 18.71 21.35 22.63
C PRO A 454 17.29 20.77 22.61
N LEU A 455 17.08 19.75 21.77
CA LEU A 455 15.83 19.01 21.76
C LEU A 455 15.55 18.46 23.17
N ALA A 456 14.33 18.64 23.67
CA ALA A 456 13.94 18.13 24.97
C ALA A 456 14.12 16.61 25.03
N SER A 457 14.65 16.08 26.14
CA SER A 457 14.94 14.65 26.29
C SER A 457 13.70 13.75 26.16
N ALA A 458 12.50 14.29 26.34
CA ALA A 458 11.26 13.56 26.11
C ALA A 458 10.98 13.28 24.62
N LEU A 459 11.62 14.01 23.71
CA LEU A 459 11.39 13.91 22.25
C LEU A 459 12.48 13.10 21.52
N THR A 460 13.48 12.58 22.24
CA THR A 460 14.61 11.85 21.65
C THR A 460 14.32 10.35 21.45
N SER A 461 13.25 9.81 22.05
CA SER A 461 12.90 8.39 21.96
C SER A 461 11.41 8.13 22.21
N GLY A 462 10.90 6.98 21.77
CA GLY A 462 9.51 6.55 22.01
C GLY A 462 8.48 7.24 21.10
N GLU A 463 7.20 7.16 21.47
CA GLU A 463 6.09 7.73 20.67
C GLU A 463 6.24 9.23 20.35
N PRO A 464 6.69 10.11 21.28
CA PRO A 464 6.90 11.52 20.95
C PRO A 464 7.95 11.73 19.85
N HIS A 465 8.96 10.85 19.76
CA HIS A 465 9.95 10.89 18.70
C HIS A 465 9.35 10.55 17.33
N THR A 466 8.48 9.53 17.27
CA THR A 466 7.73 9.19 16.05
C THR A 466 6.84 10.36 15.61
N ILE A 467 6.17 11.06 16.54
CA ILE A 467 5.37 12.26 16.24
C ILE A 467 6.25 13.40 15.67
N CYS A 468 7.47 13.59 16.20
CA CYS A 468 8.43 14.53 15.62
C CYS A 468 8.81 14.17 14.18
N ARG A 469 9.04 12.88 13.89
CA ARG A 469 9.33 12.41 12.52
C ARG A 469 8.16 12.64 11.57
N VAL A 470 6.92 12.42 12.02
CA VAL A 470 5.71 12.76 11.27
C VAL A 470 5.63 14.26 10.96
N TRP A 471 6.02 15.12 11.91
CA TRP A 471 6.10 16.56 11.67
C TRP A 471 7.23 16.95 10.69
N LEU A 472 8.36 16.25 10.72
CA LEU A 472 9.51 16.45 9.82
C LEU A 472 9.21 16.05 8.38
N ARG A 473 8.37 15.02 8.16
CA ARG A 473 7.88 14.63 6.83
C ARG A 473 7.03 15.68 6.13
N ARG A 474 6.57 16.73 6.82
CA ARG A 474 5.83 17.82 6.18
C ARG A 474 6.81 18.77 5.50
N LEU A 475 6.76 18.81 4.17
CA LEU A 475 7.72 19.54 3.35
C LEU A 475 7.56 21.05 3.51
N ARG A 476 8.67 21.75 3.77
CA ARG A 476 8.75 23.20 3.95
C ARG A 476 10.17 23.69 3.66
N PRO A 477 10.39 24.99 3.41
CA PRO A 477 11.73 25.53 3.34
C PRO A 477 12.41 25.48 4.71
N TYR A 478 13.68 25.07 4.73
CA TYR A 478 14.50 25.04 5.94
C TYR A 478 15.75 25.91 5.74
N SER A 479 16.20 26.54 6.81
CA SER A 479 17.52 27.17 6.86
C SER A 479 18.61 26.11 7.09
N HIS A 480 19.85 26.43 6.71
CA HIS A 480 21.00 25.55 6.95
C HIS A 480 21.13 25.20 8.44
N ALA A 481 21.05 26.20 9.32
CA ALA A 481 21.14 26.00 10.77
C ALA A 481 20.00 25.13 11.32
N GLY A 482 18.79 25.22 10.73
CA GLY A 482 17.67 24.36 11.09
C GLY A 482 17.93 22.90 10.71
N LEU A 483 18.41 22.64 9.49
CA LEU A 483 18.73 21.29 9.01
C LEU A 483 19.88 20.67 9.79
N GLU A 484 20.90 21.44 10.15
CA GLU A 484 22.03 21.00 10.97
C GLU A 484 21.57 20.48 12.34
N ARG A 485 20.73 21.25 13.05
CA ARG A 485 20.17 20.83 14.36
C ARG A 485 19.27 19.60 14.25
N ILE A 486 18.51 19.49 13.15
CA ILE A 486 17.70 18.29 12.89
C ILE A 486 18.63 17.09 12.69
N ALA A 487 19.68 17.21 11.86
CA ALA A 487 20.63 16.12 11.59
C ALA A 487 21.40 15.67 12.84
N GLU A 488 21.67 16.59 13.78
CA GLU A 488 22.28 16.26 15.08
C GLU A 488 21.33 15.44 15.98
N SER A 489 20.02 15.69 15.90
CA SER A 489 19.03 15.12 16.81
C SER A 489 18.28 13.91 16.24
N PHE A 490 18.22 13.79 14.92
CA PHE A 490 17.49 12.75 14.18
C PHE A 490 18.46 12.09 13.19
N GLN A 491 18.60 10.76 13.28
CA GLN A 491 19.40 10.00 12.32
C GLN A 491 18.71 10.00 10.95
N LEU A 492 19.08 10.96 10.09
CA LEU A 492 18.39 11.21 8.81
C LEU A 492 18.62 10.13 7.73
N SER A 493 19.57 9.22 7.93
CA SER A 493 19.88 8.13 7.00
C SER A 493 19.25 6.79 7.40
N ASP A 494 18.47 6.74 8.47
CA ASP A 494 17.81 5.53 8.93
C ASP A 494 16.48 5.32 8.19
N THR A 495 16.53 4.50 7.14
CA THR A 495 15.39 4.12 6.28
C THR A 495 14.46 3.10 6.94
N ASP A 496 14.92 2.40 7.99
CA ASP A 496 14.15 1.36 8.68
C ASP A 496 13.27 1.92 9.81
N ALA A 497 13.48 3.19 10.17
CA ALA A 497 12.71 3.86 11.22
C ALA A 497 11.26 4.16 10.81
N GLU A 498 10.36 4.09 11.80
CA GLU A 498 8.95 4.50 11.63
C GLU A 498 8.89 5.95 11.15
N SER A 499 8.38 6.15 9.93
CA SER A 499 8.39 7.41 9.18
C SER A 499 9.77 7.82 8.65
N ASP A 500 10.05 7.44 7.40
CA ASP A 500 11.26 7.83 6.67
C ASP A 500 11.34 9.36 6.48
N VAL A 501 12.55 9.89 6.68
CA VAL A 501 12.92 11.31 6.52
C VAL A 501 14.22 11.48 5.71
N SER A 502 14.59 10.46 4.91
CA SER A 502 15.74 10.46 3.98
C SER A 502 15.83 11.73 3.11
N GLU A 503 14.68 12.25 2.67
CA GLU A 503 14.56 13.49 1.90
C GLU A 503 15.21 14.69 2.60
N LEU A 504 15.16 14.75 3.94
CA LEU A 504 15.81 15.82 4.70
C LEU A 504 17.33 15.70 4.69
N ASN A 505 17.88 14.49 4.58
CA ASN A 505 19.32 14.27 4.39
C ASN A 505 19.77 14.88 3.05
N ILE A 506 18.98 14.71 1.98
CA ILE A 506 19.26 15.31 0.67
C ILE A 506 19.24 16.84 0.77
N LEU A 507 18.22 17.41 1.42
CA LEU A 507 18.17 18.86 1.64
C LEU A 507 19.34 19.37 2.49
N PHE A 508 19.76 18.61 3.51
CA PHE A 508 20.91 18.96 4.34
C PHE A 508 22.21 18.99 3.52
N GLN A 509 22.46 17.96 2.70
CA GLN A 509 23.64 17.90 1.82
C GLN A 509 23.68 19.05 0.81
N LEU A 510 22.52 19.42 0.23
CA LEU A 510 22.41 20.58 -0.64
C LEU A 510 22.71 21.89 0.12
N SER A 511 22.19 22.02 1.34
CA SER A 511 22.38 23.21 2.17
C SER A 511 23.84 23.43 2.58
N GLN A 512 24.60 22.35 2.88
CA GLN A 512 26.04 22.42 3.19
C GLN A 512 26.85 23.02 2.02
N ARG A 513 26.34 22.89 0.80
CA ARG A 513 26.94 23.44 -0.42
C ARG A 513 26.30 24.77 -0.86
N GLY A 514 25.52 25.40 0.03
CA GLY A 514 24.91 26.72 -0.20
C GLY A 514 23.65 26.71 -1.07
N VAL A 515 23.02 25.56 -1.29
CA VAL A 515 21.74 25.47 -2.01
C VAL A 515 20.59 25.33 -1.03
N VAL A 516 19.67 26.29 -1.06
CA VAL A 516 18.48 26.32 -0.20
C VAL A 516 17.23 26.43 -1.07
N LEU A 517 16.11 25.88 -0.60
CA LEU A 517 14.83 25.99 -1.30
C LEU A 517 14.29 27.43 -1.24
N PRO A 518 13.66 27.94 -2.31
CA PRO A 518 13.01 29.25 -2.29
C PRO A 518 11.80 29.25 -1.34
N PRO A 519 11.35 30.43 -0.86
CA PRO A 519 10.14 30.51 -0.04
C PRO A 519 8.90 30.03 -0.79
N VAL A 520 7.93 29.50 -0.05
CA VAL A 520 6.65 29.06 -0.60
C VAL A 520 5.86 30.29 -1.05
N GLY A 521 5.35 30.28 -2.29
CA GLY A 521 4.48 31.34 -2.81
C GLY A 521 3.05 31.28 -2.24
N ALA A 522 2.12 32.04 -2.83
CA ALA A 522 0.71 32.04 -2.46
C ALA A 522 -0.20 31.51 -3.58
N GLY A 523 -1.36 30.96 -3.23
CA GLY A 523 -2.35 30.44 -4.18
C GLY A 523 -1.83 29.25 -4.99
N GLU A 524 -2.00 29.27 -6.31
CA GLU A 524 -1.57 28.16 -7.20
C GLU A 524 -0.05 27.89 -7.14
N ALA A 525 0.75 28.89 -6.75
CA ALA A 525 2.19 28.73 -6.58
C ALA A 525 2.57 27.75 -5.46
N VAL A 526 1.68 27.50 -4.48
CA VAL A 526 1.93 26.58 -3.36
C VAL A 526 2.10 25.15 -3.87
N TRP A 527 1.16 24.66 -4.66
CA TRP A 527 1.26 23.31 -5.26
C TRP A 527 2.44 23.23 -6.23
N GLN A 528 2.67 24.25 -7.04
CA GLN A 528 3.79 24.27 -7.99
C GLN A 528 5.15 24.20 -7.29
N TRP A 529 5.30 24.84 -6.13
CA TRP A 529 6.50 24.73 -5.30
C TRP A 529 6.70 23.30 -4.82
N HIS A 530 5.67 22.68 -4.23
CA HIS A 530 5.73 21.28 -3.75
C HIS A 530 6.04 20.33 -4.90
N ALA A 531 5.40 20.50 -6.05
CA ALA A 531 5.60 19.67 -7.22
C ALA A 531 7.07 19.66 -7.70
N GLN A 532 7.70 20.85 -7.78
CA GLN A 532 9.11 20.97 -8.18
C GLN A 532 10.06 20.38 -7.13
N THR A 533 9.78 20.60 -5.85
CA THR A 533 10.62 20.09 -4.77
C THR A 533 10.52 18.58 -4.66
N LEU A 534 9.32 17.99 -4.74
CA LEU A 534 9.13 16.54 -4.74
C LEU A 534 9.79 15.89 -5.95
N PHE A 535 9.66 16.49 -7.14
CA PHE A 535 10.34 16.01 -8.33
C PHE A 535 11.86 15.99 -8.15
N LEU A 536 12.44 17.06 -7.58
CA LEU A 536 13.87 17.15 -7.30
C LEU A 536 14.30 16.07 -6.29
N LEU A 537 13.58 15.93 -5.18
CA LEU A 537 13.92 14.97 -4.13
C LEU A 537 13.83 13.54 -4.64
N ALA A 538 12.75 13.16 -5.33
CA ALA A 538 12.58 11.84 -5.93
C ALA A 538 13.69 11.52 -6.96
N LEU A 539 14.07 12.51 -7.77
CA LEU A 539 15.16 12.36 -8.73
C LEU A 539 16.52 12.18 -8.04
N LEU A 540 16.78 12.88 -6.94
CA LEU A 540 18.03 12.78 -6.20
C LEU A 540 18.09 11.55 -5.27
N GLU A 541 16.95 10.99 -4.89
CA GLU A 541 16.90 9.82 -4.02
C GLU A 541 16.97 8.51 -4.81
N GLN A 542 16.15 8.35 -5.84
CA GLN A 542 16.05 7.12 -6.64
C GLN A 542 15.93 7.45 -8.12
N PRO A 543 16.97 7.98 -8.78
CA PRO A 543 16.89 8.54 -10.13
C PRO A 543 16.33 7.55 -11.16
N GLU A 544 16.83 6.31 -11.18
CA GLU A 544 16.43 5.29 -12.15
C GLU A 544 14.98 4.85 -12.00
N ARG A 545 14.59 4.56 -10.75
CA ARG A 545 13.23 4.18 -10.43
C ARG A 545 12.27 5.32 -10.71
N TRP A 546 12.62 6.53 -10.30
CA TRP A 546 11.81 7.72 -10.54
C TRP A 546 11.61 7.98 -12.03
N TRP A 547 12.68 7.93 -12.82
CA TRP A 547 12.60 8.17 -14.25
C TRP A 547 11.74 7.15 -15.00
N SER A 548 11.77 5.87 -14.58
CA SER A 548 10.94 4.83 -15.21
C SER A 548 9.44 4.96 -14.94
N LEU A 549 9.05 5.70 -13.89
CA LEU A 549 7.65 5.94 -13.53
C LEU A 549 7.04 7.19 -14.19
N LEU A 550 7.87 8.11 -14.72
CA LEU A 550 7.40 9.38 -15.26
C LEU A 550 6.83 9.23 -16.67
N ASP A 551 5.84 10.08 -16.98
CA ASP A 551 5.36 10.22 -18.34
C ASP A 551 6.25 11.16 -19.17
N ALA A 552 6.28 10.93 -20.48
CA ALA A 552 7.17 11.62 -21.43
C ALA A 552 6.91 13.13 -21.62
N GLN A 553 6.01 13.73 -20.84
CA GLN A 553 5.73 15.17 -20.86
C GLN A 553 5.71 15.77 -19.44
N CYS A 554 6.01 15.00 -18.39
CA CYS A 554 5.97 15.46 -17.00
C CYS A 554 6.76 16.76 -16.81
N LEU A 555 8.00 16.77 -17.33
CA LEU A 555 8.94 17.85 -17.16
C LEU A 555 8.50 19.14 -17.86
N GLN A 556 7.84 19.03 -19.01
CA GLN A 556 7.32 20.18 -19.76
C GLN A 556 6.14 20.86 -19.04
N ARG A 557 5.39 20.11 -18.23
CA ARG A 557 4.23 20.63 -17.48
C ARG A 557 4.61 21.24 -16.14
N LEU A 558 5.77 20.89 -15.59
CA LEU A 558 6.29 21.51 -14.38
C LEU A 558 6.65 22.97 -14.65
N ALA A 559 5.92 23.89 -14.02
CA ALA A 559 6.22 25.32 -14.05
C ALA A 559 7.48 25.60 -13.23
N LEU A 560 8.66 25.50 -13.86
CA LEU A 560 9.94 25.66 -13.18
C LEU A 560 10.21 27.12 -12.82
N ASN A 561 10.39 27.38 -11.52
CA ASN A 561 10.86 28.65 -11.02
C ASN A 561 12.39 28.72 -11.21
N PRO A 562 12.95 29.78 -11.86
CA PRO A 562 14.40 29.93 -12.03
C PRO A 562 15.19 29.95 -10.72
N ASP A 563 14.57 30.36 -9.60
CA ASP A 563 15.21 30.37 -8.29
C ASP A 563 15.24 28.97 -7.64
N HIS A 564 14.44 28.01 -8.14
CA HIS A 564 14.37 26.66 -7.60
C HIS A 564 15.55 25.79 -8.09
N PRO A 565 16.20 24.96 -7.23
CA PRO A 565 17.37 24.18 -7.61
C PRO A 565 17.16 23.22 -8.79
N LEU A 566 15.92 22.73 -8.97
CA LEU A 566 15.55 21.87 -10.11
C LEU A 566 15.78 22.54 -11.48
N SER A 567 15.65 23.87 -11.57
CA SER A 567 15.86 24.60 -12.82
C SER A 567 17.27 24.43 -13.38
N ARG A 568 18.26 24.15 -12.52
CA ARG A 568 19.66 23.93 -12.92
C ARG A 568 19.85 22.65 -13.73
N LEU A 569 19.04 21.62 -13.45
CA LEU A 569 19.03 20.33 -14.16
C LEU A 569 18.15 20.33 -15.42
N GLN A 570 17.33 21.38 -15.63
CA GLN A 570 16.38 21.45 -16.73
C GLN A 570 17.00 21.21 -18.14
N PRO A 571 18.16 21.80 -18.51
CA PRO A 571 18.67 21.61 -19.87
C PRO A 571 19.11 20.17 -20.13
N GLN A 572 19.70 19.49 -19.15
CA GLN A 572 20.12 18.09 -19.25
C GLN A 572 18.91 17.15 -19.29
N LEU A 573 17.94 17.34 -18.41
CA LEU A 573 16.74 16.51 -18.38
C LEU A 573 15.90 16.69 -19.65
N GLY A 574 15.78 17.93 -20.16
CA GLY A 574 15.08 18.21 -21.41
C GLY A 574 15.83 17.73 -22.66
N GLN A 575 17.15 17.54 -22.60
CA GLN A 575 17.90 16.85 -23.67
C GLN A 575 17.58 15.35 -23.64
N LEU A 576 17.63 14.74 -22.45
CA LEU A 576 17.37 13.31 -22.28
C LEU A 576 15.94 12.92 -22.69
N GLU A 577 14.94 13.74 -22.34
CA GLU A 577 13.54 13.55 -22.76
C GLU A 577 13.40 13.57 -24.30
N ARG A 578 14.11 14.47 -24.99
CA ARG A 578 14.09 14.57 -26.46
C ARG A 578 14.80 13.40 -27.15
N GLU A 579 15.87 12.89 -26.54
CA GLU A 579 16.68 11.79 -27.08
C GLU A 579 16.11 10.41 -26.75
N GLN A 580 15.05 10.32 -25.92
CA GLN A 580 14.52 9.06 -25.37
C GLN A 580 15.62 8.17 -24.78
N GLY A 581 16.63 8.82 -24.19
CA GLY A 581 17.83 8.16 -23.70
C GLY A 581 17.65 7.57 -22.31
N GLU A 582 18.47 6.59 -21.98
CA GLU A 582 18.65 6.14 -20.59
C GLU A 582 19.36 7.23 -19.77
N LEU A 583 19.10 7.29 -18.45
CA LEU A 583 19.76 8.20 -17.51
C LEU A 583 21.29 8.14 -17.58
N VAL A 584 21.84 7.02 -18.04
CA VAL A 584 23.28 6.84 -18.27
C VAL A 584 23.85 7.85 -19.28
N GLY A 585 23.02 8.38 -20.19
CA GLY A 585 23.40 9.46 -21.11
C GLY A 585 23.75 10.78 -20.41
N LEU A 586 23.33 10.98 -19.16
CA LEU A 586 23.61 12.20 -18.39
C LEU A 586 25.07 12.29 -17.92
N PHE A 587 25.79 11.17 -17.79
CA PHE A 587 27.14 11.07 -17.21
C PHE A 587 28.25 11.87 -17.92
N GLY A 588 27.96 12.50 -19.06
CA GLY A 588 28.87 13.43 -19.73
C GLY A 588 28.44 14.91 -19.70
N GLY A 589 27.18 15.19 -19.34
CA GLY A 589 26.57 16.53 -19.42
C GLY A 589 26.37 17.23 -18.07
N LEU A 590 26.64 16.53 -16.96
CA LEU A 590 26.53 17.08 -15.62
C LEU A 590 27.73 17.97 -15.28
N GLN A 591 27.45 19.17 -14.75
CA GLN A 591 28.49 20.11 -14.33
C GLN A 591 28.81 19.89 -12.85
N LEU A 592 29.86 19.13 -12.55
CA LEU A 592 30.23 18.75 -11.16
C LEU A 592 30.55 19.95 -10.25
N ALA A 593 30.80 21.13 -10.81
CA ALA A 593 30.94 22.37 -10.04
C ALA A 593 29.61 22.82 -9.42
N ASP A 594 28.46 22.46 -10.01
CA ASP A 594 27.16 22.72 -9.42
C ASP A 594 26.80 21.61 -8.41
N PRO A 595 26.43 21.98 -7.17
CA PRO A 595 26.15 21.01 -6.11
C PRO A 595 24.97 20.08 -6.38
N VAL A 596 23.95 20.52 -7.13
CA VAL A 596 22.79 19.69 -7.49
C VAL A 596 23.19 18.61 -8.50
N HIS A 597 23.98 19.00 -9.50
CA HIS A 597 24.52 18.07 -10.50
C HIS A 597 25.48 17.07 -9.88
N ALA A 598 26.34 17.51 -8.96
CA ALA A 598 27.25 16.63 -8.26
C ALA A 598 26.55 15.61 -7.35
N LEU A 599 25.41 15.98 -6.75
CA LEU A 599 24.62 15.05 -5.94
C LEU A 599 23.91 14.02 -6.83
N LEU A 600 23.32 14.45 -7.95
CA LEU A 600 22.71 13.53 -8.92
C LEU A 600 23.74 12.56 -9.52
N ASP A 601 24.94 13.06 -9.87
CA ASP A 601 26.04 12.23 -10.38
C ASP A 601 26.39 11.13 -9.39
N ARG A 602 26.53 11.48 -8.09
CA ARG A 602 26.80 10.52 -7.02
C ARG A 602 25.74 9.43 -6.90
N GLN A 603 24.47 9.75 -7.16
CA GLN A 603 23.36 8.82 -7.00
C GLN A 603 23.18 7.90 -8.21
N LEU A 604 23.67 8.33 -9.38
CA LEU A 604 23.70 7.50 -10.57
C LEU A 604 24.90 6.52 -10.58
N LEU A 605 25.95 6.77 -9.78
CA LEU A 605 27.22 6.00 -9.72
C LEU A 605 27.03 4.55 -9.22
N GLY A 606 26.49 3.66 -10.05
CA GLY A 606 26.50 2.22 -9.81
C GLY A 606 27.57 1.46 -10.61
N ILE A 607 27.90 0.24 -10.16
CA ILE A 607 29.03 -0.56 -10.69
C ILE A 607 28.80 -0.97 -12.15
N GLN A 608 27.57 -1.35 -12.52
CA GLN A 608 27.25 -1.72 -13.89
C GLN A 608 27.20 -0.49 -14.81
N GLN A 609 26.65 0.64 -14.34
CA GLN A 609 26.64 1.89 -15.11
C GLN A 609 28.07 2.41 -15.36
N ALA A 610 28.96 2.30 -14.37
CA ALA A 610 30.37 2.70 -14.49
C ALA A 610 31.15 1.91 -15.55
N LEU A 611 30.82 0.63 -15.78
CA LEU A 611 31.42 -0.16 -16.85
C LEU A 611 30.78 0.11 -18.22
N GLY A 612 29.47 0.39 -18.24
CA GLY A 612 28.67 0.66 -19.44
C GLY A 612 28.80 2.09 -19.99
N SER A 613 29.41 3.02 -19.24
CA SER A 613 29.52 4.42 -19.62
C SER A 613 30.19 4.63 -20.98
N ALA A 614 29.66 5.59 -21.76
CA ALA A 614 30.20 5.94 -23.07
C ALA A 614 31.61 6.56 -22.98
N HIS A 615 31.90 7.26 -21.87
CA HIS A 615 33.19 7.87 -21.55
C HIS A 615 33.85 7.19 -20.35
N LEU A 616 35.19 7.23 -20.28
CA LEU A 616 35.91 6.70 -19.12
C LEU A 616 35.67 7.61 -17.91
N LEU A 617 35.29 7.00 -16.79
CA LEU A 617 35.16 7.72 -15.52
C LEU A 617 36.54 8.12 -14.98
N SER A 618 36.57 9.17 -14.16
CA SER A 618 37.77 9.56 -13.43
C SER A 618 38.15 8.50 -12.40
N ASN A 619 39.43 8.42 -12.03
CA ASN A 619 39.87 7.47 -11.01
C ASN A 619 39.37 7.81 -9.60
N GLU A 620 38.96 9.07 -9.37
CA GLU A 620 38.22 9.47 -8.17
C GLU A 620 36.81 8.86 -8.14
N HIS A 621 36.07 8.92 -9.25
CA HIS A 621 34.73 8.31 -9.33
C HIS A 621 34.78 6.78 -9.29
N LEU A 622 35.78 6.16 -9.93
CA LEU A 622 35.99 4.71 -9.84
C LEU A 622 36.34 4.27 -8.40
N PHE A 623 37.07 5.09 -7.66
CA PHE A 623 37.29 4.89 -6.23
C PHE A 623 35.98 4.95 -5.45
N GLU A 624 35.15 5.98 -5.69
CA GLU A 624 33.86 6.15 -5.02
C GLU A 624 32.93 4.96 -5.28
N CYS A 625 32.76 4.52 -6.53
CA CYS A 625 31.98 3.33 -6.89
C CYS A 625 32.47 2.06 -6.19
N MET A 626 33.79 1.87 -6.09
CA MET A 626 34.34 0.71 -5.39
C MET A 626 34.10 0.81 -3.89
N SER A 627 34.17 2.01 -3.31
CA SER A 627 33.99 2.22 -1.87
C SER A 627 32.53 2.10 -1.43
N SER A 628 31.57 2.44 -2.29
CA SER A 628 30.14 2.39 -1.99
C SER A 628 29.58 0.97 -1.99
N ASP A 629 30.07 0.10 -2.88
CA ASP A 629 29.63 -1.30 -2.95
C ASP A 629 30.83 -2.25 -3.10
N LEU A 630 31.51 -2.46 -1.98
CA LEU A 630 32.64 -3.39 -1.87
C LEU A 630 32.25 -4.87 -2.05
N HIS A 631 30.98 -5.20 -1.80
CA HIS A 631 30.46 -6.58 -1.83
C HIS A 631 30.29 -7.09 -3.26
N ALA A 632 29.95 -6.23 -4.21
CA ALA A 632 29.90 -6.59 -5.63
C ALA A 632 31.25 -7.09 -6.19
N PHE A 633 32.37 -6.82 -5.51
CA PHE A 633 33.70 -7.32 -5.88
C PHE A 633 34.12 -8.58 -5.10
N ALA A 634 33.21 -9.21 -4.35
CA ALA A 634 33.53 -10.39 -3.53
C ALA A 634 34.00 -11.60 -4.35
N ASP A 635 33.49 -11.76 -5.57
CA ASP A 635 33.81 -12.87 -6.47
C ASP A 635 35.14 -12.68 -7.25
N ASP A 636 35.77 -11.50 -7.17
CA ASP A 636 37.03 -11.17 -7.86
C ASP A 636 37.99 -10.43 -6.91
N LEU A 637 38.42 -11.12 -5.84
CA LEU A 637 39.27 -10.53 -4.80
C LEU A 637 40.64 -10.10 -5.33
N LEU A 638 41.28 -10.90 -6.19
CA LEU A 638 42.57 -10.53 -6.79
C LEU A 638 42.43 -9.37 -7.77
N GLY A 639 41.36 -9.31 -8.57
CA GLY A 639 41.06 -8.15 -9.41
C GLY A 639 40.75 -6.90 -8.59
N ARG A 640 40.03 -7.03 -7.47
CA ARG A 640 39.80 -5.94 -6.51
C ARG A 640 41.09 -5.44 -5.89
N MET A 641 42.01 -6.34 -5.52
CA MET A 641 43.33 -5.98 -5.01
C MET A 641 44.13 -5.23 -6.07
N LEU A 642 44.09 -5.70 -7.31
CA LEU A 642 44.76 -5.05 -8.43
C LEU A 642 44.18 -3.66 -8.70
N LEU A 643 42.86 -3.51 -8.74
CA LEU A 643 42.17 -2.21 -8.83
C LEU A 643 42.62 -1.27 -7.73
N SER A 644 42.60 -1.75 -6.47
CA SER A 644 43.05 -0.96 -5.31
C SER A 644 44.51 -0.54 -5.44
N GLY A 645 45.37 -1.42 -5.98
CA GLY A 645 46.76 -1.13 -6.28
C GLY A 645 46.93 -0.09 -7.40
N VAL A 646 46.13 -0.17 -8.46
CA VAL A 646 46.14 0.83 -9.55
C VAL A 646 45.75 2.21 -9.02
N LEU A 647 44.65 2.28 -8.26
CA LEU A 647 44.17 3.52 -7.66
C LEU A 647 45.16 4.06 -6.63
N TYR A 648 45.79 3.22 -5.82
CA TYR A 648 46.78 3.64 -4.82
C TYR A 648 47.95 4.43 -5.42
N HIS A 649 48.35 4.11 -6.65
CA HIS A 649 49.43 4.79 -7.38
C HIS A 649 48.97 5.99 -8.20
N ASP A 650 47.67 6.30 -8.23
CA ASP A 650 47.15 7.44 -8.98
C ASP A 650 47.46 8.78 -8.28
N PRO A 651 48.00 9.78 -8.99
CA PRO A 651 48.25 11.10 -8.41
C PRO A 651 47.00 11.91 -8.04
N LEU A 652 45.79 11.56 -8.49
CA LEU A 652 44.56 12.29 -8.15
C LEU A 652 44.08 12.03 -6.71
N LEU A 653 44.33 10.84 -6.19
CA LEU A 653 43.76 10.44 -4.90
C LEU A 653 44.51 11.06 -3.72
N ASP A 654 43.75 11.53 -2.75
CA ASP A 654 44.26 12.19 -1.56
C ASP A 654 44.95 11.21 -0.59
N ALA A 655 45.44 11.72 0.55
CA ALA A 655 46.13 10.89 1.54
C ALA A 655 45.19 9.94 2.31
N GLN A 656 43.91 10.32 2.50
CA GLN A 656 42.93 9.53 3.23
C GLN A 656 42.44 8.36 2.37
N GLN A 657 42.12 8.62 1.11
CA GLN A 657 41.75 7.63 0.10
C GLN A 657 42.86 6.61 -0.11
N ARG A 658 44.13 7.04 -0.21
CA ARG A 658 45.28 6.12 -0.31
C ARG A 658 45.46 5.23 0.92
N ARG A 659 45.19 5.76 2.11
CA ARG A 659 45.23 4.96 3.35
C ARG A 659 44.14 3.89 3.36
N TYR A 660 42.92 4.27 2.97
CA TYR A 660 41.82 3.33 2.80
C TYR A 660 42.17 2.21 1.81
N LEU A 661 42.73 2.55 0.65
CA LEU A 661 43.14 1.56 -0.35
C LEU A 661 44.25 0.62 0.16
N LEU A 662 45.21 1.14 0.92
CA LEU A 662 46.24 0.33 1.55
C LEU A 662 45.63 -0.70 2.51
N ASP A 663 44.69 -0.26 3.36
CA ASP A 663 43.99 -1.15 4.30
C ASP A 663 43.24 -2.25 3.54
N LYS A 664 42.55 -1.92 2.44
CA LYS A 664 41.85 -2.89 1.58
C LYS A 664 42.76 -3.86 0.84
N ILE A 665 43.96 -3.44 0.44
CA ILE A 665 44.99 -4.36 -0.09
C ILE A 665 45.48 -5.32 0.99
N THR A 666 45.63 -4.85 2.23
CA THR A 666 46.12 -5.69 3.33
C THR A 666 45.07 -6.66 3.89
N GLU A 667 43.78 -6.34 3.75
CA GLU A 667 42.64 -7.16 4.18
C GLU A 667 42.58 -8.50 3.42
N ILE A 668 43.02 -8.53 2.16
CA ILE A 668 42.98 -9.72 1.33
C ILE A 668 44.15 -10.64 1.71
N SER A 669 43.85 -11.86 2.13
CA SER A 669 44.81 -12.90 2.49
C SER A 669 44.63 -14.14 1.62
N ASN A 670 45.72 -14.62 1.02
CA ASN A 670 45.75 -15.89 0.31
C ASN A 670 46.90 -16.75 0.89
N PRO A 671 46.67 -18.04 1.22
CA PRO A 671 47.64 -18.90 1.91
C PRO A 671 48.83 -19.35 1.04
N GLN A 672 48.85 -19.00 -0.26
CA GLN A 672 49.90 -19.45 -1.18
C GLN A 672 51.19 -18.61 -1.07
N ASP A 673 52.35 -19.27 -1.13
CA ASP A 673 53.69 -18.66 -0.89
C ASP A 673 54.03 -17.47 -1.80
N TRP A 674 53.45 -17.37 -2.98
CA TRP A 674 53.72 -16.26 -3.92
C TRP A 674 52.99 -14.97 -3.54
N PHE A 675 51.90 -15.06 -2.76
CA PHE A 675 50.95 -13.98 -2.56
C PHE A 675 51.55 -12.80 -1.79
N ASP A 676 52.31 -13.06 -0.72
CA ASP A 676 52.95 -12.00 0.06
C ASP A 676 53.95 -11.20 -0.76
N GLY A 677 54.72 -11.88 -1.61
CA GLY A 677 55.64 -11.24 -2.55
C GLY A 677 54.90 -10.38 -3.57
N PHE A 678 53.75 -10.85 -4.06
CA PHE A 678 52.89 -10.11 -4.97
C PHE A 678 52.30 -8.85 -4.31
N ARG A 679 51.70 -8.98 -3.13
CA ARG A 679 51.11 -7.86 -2.37
C ARG A 679 52.13 -6.76 -2.09
N HIS A 680 53.32 -7.11 -1.61
CA HIS A 680 54.40 -6.13 -1.39
C HIS A 680 54.90 -5.50 -2.70
N GLY A 681 54.99 -6.28 -3.78
CA GLY A 681 55.37 -5.77 -5.09
C GLY A 681 54.34 -4.79 -5.66
N LEU A 682 53.05 -5.05 -5.46
CA LEU A 682 51.96 -4.18 -5.89
C LEU A 682 52.00 -2.82 -5.18
N ILE A 683 52.22 -2.81 -3.85
CA ILE A 683 52.37 -1.57 -3.06
C ILE A 683 53.61 -0.78 -3.51
N LYS A 684 54.69 -1.46 -3.90
CA LYS A 684 55.91 -0.82 -4.43
C LYS A 684 55.79 -0.35 -5.89
N GLY A 685 54.74 -0.73 -6.61
CA GLY A 685 54.56 -0.41 -8.03
C GLY A 685 55.37 -1.30 -8.99
N GLU A 686 55.98 -2.36 -8.48
CA GLU A 686 56.69 -3.38 -9.27
C GLU A 686 56.15 -4.78 -8.94
N PRO A 687 54.88 -5.07 -9.25
CA PRO A 687 54.28 -6.35 -8.90
C PRO A 687 54.99 -7.50 -9.65
N PRO A 688 55.42 -8.58 -8.96
CA PRO A 688 55.84 -9.81 -9.61
C PRO A 688 54.64 -10.49 -10.28
N ARG A 689 54.88 -11.35 -11.27
CA ARG A 689 53.79 -12.11 -11.91
C ARG A 689 53.40 -13.30 -11.03
N PRO A 690 52.12 -13.44 -10.66
CA PRO A 690 51.64 -14.65 -10.00
C PRO A 690 51.85 -15.91 -10.87
N PRO A 691 51.85 -17.12 -10.29
CA PRO A 691 51.87 -18.36 -11.04
C PRO A 691 50.62 -18.49 -11.92
N GLN A 692 50.80 -18.94 -13.17
CA GLN A 692 49.67 -19.09 -14.10
C GLN A 692 48.63 -20.11 -13.63
N GLN A 693 49.07 -21.21 -13.00
CA GLN A 693 48.20 -22.23 -12.43
C GLN A 693 47.31 -21.64 -11.33
N ALA A 694 47.88 -20.85 -10.41
CA ALA A 694 47.13 -20.20 -9.33
C ALA A 694 46.05 -19.23 -9.87
N LEU A 695 46.34 -18.48 -10.93
CA LEU A 695 45.35 -17.55 -11.51
C LEU A 695 44.20 -18.27 -12.23
N VAL A 696 44.50 -19.34 -12.96
CA VAL A 696 43.53 -20.03 -13.83
C VAL A 696 42.75 -21.11 -13.09
N GLU A 697 43.42 -21.91 -12.26
CA GLU A 697 42.83 -23.09 -11.61
C GLU A 697 42.15 -22.73 -10.27
N ASP A 698 42.72 -21.81 -9.48
CA ASP A 698 42.20 -21.48 -8.15
C ASP A 698 41.23 -20.28 -8.15
N GLU A 699 41.44 -19.31 -9.04
CA GLU A 699 40.73 -18.01 -9.02
C GLU A 699 39.89 -17.77 -10.30
N GLY A 700 40.01 -18.61 -11.32
CA GLY A 700 39.22 -18.51 -12.56
C GLY A 700 39.50 -17.26 -13.41
N ILE A 701 40.65 -16.61 -13.24
CA ILE A 701 41.01 -15.35 -13.89
C ILE A 701 41.83 -15.62 -15.16
N ASP A 702 41.54 -14.90 -16.26
CA ASP A 702 42.41 -14.91 -17.44
C ASP A 702 43.79 -14.34 -17.11
N SER A 703 44.78 -15.24 -17.00
CA SER A 703 46.17 -14.89 -16.78
C SER A 703 46.72 -13.89 -17.79
N ALA A 704 46.27 -13.90 -19.05
CA ALA A 704 46.73 -12.97 -20.07
C ALA A 704 46.24 -11.54 -19.80
N ALA A 705 44.96 -11.37 -19.47
CA ALA A 705 44.39 -10.09 -19.03
C ALA A 705 45.02 -9.61 -17.71
N PHE A 706 45.18 -10.48 -16.72
CA PHE A 706 45.78 -10.10 -15.45
C PHE A 706 47.23 -9.59 -15.61
N TYR A 707 48.06 -10.31 -16.37
CA TYR A 707 49.43 -9.86 -16.67
C TYR A 707 49.47 -8.58 -17.50
N LEU A 708 48.51 -8.38 -18.40
CA LEU A 708 48.37 -7.14 -19.16
C LEU A 708 48.17 -5.94 -18.23
N ALA A 709 47.29 -6.05 -17.24
CA ALA A 709 47.05 -5.00 -16.26
C ALA A 709 48.27 -4.73 -15.37
N LEU A 710 48.98 -5.76 -14.91
CA LEU A 710 50.23 -5.61 -14.15
C LEU A 710 51.34 -4.91 -14.94
N ASP A 711 51.55 -5.33 -16.19
CA ASP A 711 52.55 -4.73 -17.07
C ASP A 711 52.21 -3.26 -17.38
N ALA A 712 50.92 -2.93 -17.54
CA ALA A 712 50.45 -1.56 -17.73
C ALA A 712 50.70 -0.70 -16.49
N LEU A 713 50.31 -1.17 -15.30
CA LEU A 713 50.55 -0.49 -14.03
C LEU A 713 52.04 -0.24 -13.81
N LYS A 714 52.88 -1.27 -13.95
CA LYS A 714 54.32 -1.16 -13.81
C LYS A 714 54.92 -0.14 -14.78
N GLY A 715 54.41 -0.08 -16.01
CA GLY A 715 54.81 0.91 -17.00
C GLY A 715 54.43 2.34 -16.59
N LEU A 716 53.21 2.55 -16.14
CA LEU A 716 52.69 3.85 -15.71
C LEU A 716 53.42 4.37 -14.46
N VAL A 717 53.63 3.52 -13.46
CA VAL A 717 54.35 3.90 -12.22
C VAL A 717 55.81 4.22 -12.52
N ARG A 718 56.50 3.37 -13.30
CA ARG A 718 57.94 3.53 -13.58
C ARG A 718 58.26 4.80 -14.38
N TYR A 719 57.40 5.15 -15.34
CA TYR A 719 57.68 6.25 -16.28
C TYR A 719 56.83 7.50 -16.02
N GLY A 720 55.86 7.46 -15.10
CA GLY A 720 55.04 8.59 -14.68
C GLY A 720 54.42 9.34 -15.86
N SER A 721 54.58 10.67 -15.90
CA SER A 721 54.09 11.53 -16.97
C SER A 721 54.69 11.24 -18.36
N ALA A 722 55.83 10.54 -18.43
CA ALA A 722 56.45 10.11 -19.68
C ALA A 722 55.92 8.75 -20.19
N GLY A 723 55.17 8.01 -19.36
CA GLY A 723 54.81 6.60 -19.51
C GLY A 723 53.56 6.28 -20.32
N VAL A 724 53.28 7.00 -21.41
CA VAL A 724 52.11 6.74 -22.25
C VAL A 724 52.16 5.31 -22.83
N PRO A 725 51.17 4.43 -22.55
CA PRO A 725 51.14 3.08 -23.10
C PRO A 725 51.03 3.09 -24.62
N ARG A 726 51.58 2.07 -25.27
CA ARG A 726 51.50 1.92 -26.74
C ARG A 726 50.05 1.71 -27.18
N GLN A 727 49.70 2.14 -28.40
CA GLN A 727 48.37 1.94 -28.96
C GLN A 727 47.93 0.47 -28.91
N LYS A 728 48.81 -0.48 -29.24
CA LYS A 728 48.51 -1.92 -29.15
C LYS A 728 48.19 -2.39 -27.73
N MET A 729 48.81 -1.79 -26.71
CA MET A 729 48.52 -2.08 -25.31
C MET A 729 47.15 -1.50 -24.93
N LEU A 730 46.87 -0.25 -25.30
CA LEU A 730 45.59 0.42 -25.06
C LEU A 730 44.42 -0.35 -25.68
N LEU A 731 44.56 -0.83 -26.93
CA LEU A 731 43.54 -1.66 -27.59
C LEU A 731 43.30 -2.97 -26.85
N ARG A 732 44.36 -3.65 -26.39
CA ARG A 732 44.21 -4.88 -25.60
C ARG A 732 43.54 -4.63 -24.25
N MET A 733 43.87 -3.52 -23.58
CA MET A 733 43.23 -3.13 -22.32
C MET A 733 41.75 -2.81 -22.53
N GLN A 734 41.39 -2.13 -23.63
CA GLN A 734 39.99 -1.87 -23.99
C GLN A 734 39.22 -3.17 -24.25
N ARG A 735 39.78 -4.11 -25.02
CA ARG A 735 39.16 -5.43 -25.23
C ARG A 735 39.00 -6.21 -23.93
N ALA A 736 39.98 -6.14 -23.03
CA ALA A 736 39.90 -6.81 -21.74
C ALA A 736 38.88 -6.15 -20.79
N LYS A 737 38.70 -4.81 -20.86
CA LYS A 737 37.61 -4.11 -20.17
C LYS A 737 36.23 -4.56 -20.69
N ASP A 738 36.09 -4.64 -22.02
CA ASP A 738 34.82 -4.94 -22.68
C ASP A 738 34.46 -6.45 -22.67
N ASN A 739 35.40 -7.33 -22.29
CA ASN A 739 35.13 -8.78 -22.18
C ASN A 739 34.28 -9.09 -20.92
N PRO A 740 33.05 -9.63 -21.07
CA PRO A 740 32.21 -9.98 -19.93
C PRO A 740 32.71 -11.18 -19.12
N GLU A 741 33.61 -12.01 -19.68
CA GLU A 741 34.20 -13.16 -18.96
C GLU A 741 35.20 -12.74 -17.88
N ASN A 742 35.70 -11.50 -17.93
CA ASN A 742 36.61 -10.99 -16.91
C ASN A 742 35.85 -10.57 -15.65
N GLY A 743 36.41 -10.88 -14.48
CA GLY A 743 35.88 -10.44 -13.18
C GLY A 743 35.72 -8.92 -13.09
N LEU A 744 34.77 -8.48 -12.26
CA LEU A 744 34.41 -7.07 -12.11
C LEU A 744 35.61 -6.23 -11.64
N GLY A 745 36.41 -6.72 -10.69
CA GLY A 745 37.59 -6.04 -10.18
C GLY A 745 38.63 -5.80 -11.27
N LEU A 746 38.89 -6.82 -12.10
CA LEU A 746 39.82 -6.71 -13.23
C LEU A 746 39.34 -5.73 -14.30
N ARG A 747 38.04 -5.74 -14.64
CA ARG A 747 37.44 -4.80 -15.62
C ARG A 747 37.48 -3.35 -15.12
N PHE A 748 37.26 -3.13 -13.81
CA PHE A 748 37.45 -1.84 -13.18
C PHE A 748 38.93 -1.42 -13.17
N ALA A 749 39.86 -2.34 -12.90
CA ALA A 749 41.29 -2.06 -12.96
C ALA A 749 41.71 -1.58 -14.36
N PHE A 750 41.19 -2.19 -15.43
CA PHE A 750 41.39 -1.70 -16.79
C PHE A 750 40.76 -0.34 -17.04
N SER A 751 39.57 -0.08 -16.52
CA SER A 751 38.93 1.24 -16.61
C SER A 751 39.80 2.31 -15.95
N ALA A 752 40.37 2.03 -14.78
CA ALA A 752 41.26 2.94 -14.07
C ALA A 752 42.60 3.16 -14.81
N LEU A 753 43.18 2.10 -15.36
CA LEU A 753 44.41 2.19 -16.17
C LEU A 753 44.19 2.98 -17.48
N LEU A 754 43.04 2.78 -18.13
CA LEU A 754 42.65 3.50 -19.34
C LEU A 754 42.37 4.98 -19.04
N SER A 755 41.67 5.28 -17.95
CA SER A 755 41.40 6.66 -17.50
C SER A 755 42.70 7.40 -17.14
N TRP A 756 43.64 6.74 -16.45
CA TRP A 756 44.98 7.30 -16.22
C TRP A 756 45.72 7.55 -17.55
N SER A 757 45.66 6.59 -18.47
CA SER A 757 46.29 6.72 -19.79
C SER A 757 45.69 7.85 -20.63
N GLU A 758 44.37 8.04 -20.59
CA GLU A 758 43.65 9.11 -21.27
C GLU A 758 44.13 10.49 -20.79
N ARG A 759 44.25 10.70 -19.48
CA ARG A 759 44.77 11.96 -18.92
C ARG A 759 46.18 12.26 -19.41
N LEU A 760 47.05 11.24 -19.46
CA LEU A 760 48.41 11.39 -19.99
C LEU A 760 48.44 11.68 -21.50
N LEU A 761 47.50 11.11 -22.27
CA LEU A 761 47.36 11.34 -23.70
C LEU A 761 46.83 12.76 -23.99
N LEU A 762 45.82 13.21 -23.26
CA LEU A 762 45.25 14.56 -23.37
C LEU A 762 46.33 15.62 -23.07
N ALA A 763 47.10 15.43 -22.00
CA ALA A 763 48.21 16.32 -21.65
C ALA A 763 49.29 16.42 -22.76
N LYS A 764 49.40 15.42 -23.65
CA LYS A 764 50.31 15.43 -24.81
C LYS A 764 49.64 15.86 -26.11
N GLY A 765 48.31 15.76 -26.19
CA GLY A 765 47.51 16.13 -27.37
C GLY A 765 47.60 17.61 -27.73
N ASP A 766 47.89 18.48 -26.74
CA ASP A 766 48.05 19.92 -26.95
C ASP A 766 49.36 20.31 -27.66
N SER A 767 50.25 19.36 -27.93
CA SER A 767 51.52 19.61 -28.61
C SER A 767 51.37 19.65 -30.15
N ARG A 768 52.06 20.58 -30.83
CA ARG A 768 52.04 20.67 -32.30
C ARG A 768 52.95 19.60 -32.94
N PRO A 769 52.55 19.01 -34.09
CA PRO A 769 53.40 18.07 -34.81
C PRO A 769 54.67 18.78 -35.29
N THR A 770 55.82 18.15 -35.07
CA THR A 770 57.10 18.68 -35.56
C THR A 770 57.26 18.42 -37.06
N PRO A 771 57.69 19.41 -37.85
CA PRO A 771 57.84 19.25 -39.29
C PRO A 771 58.92 18.22 -39.64
N ALA A 772 58.77 17.55 -40.77
CA ALA A 772 59.72 16.55 -41.26
C ALA A 772 61.15 17.12 -41.41
N THR A 773 61.27 18.40 -41.78
CA THR A 773 62.52 19.13 -42.01
C THR A 773 63.38 19.32 -40.76
N ALA A 774 62.82 19.16 -39.56
CA ALA A 774 63.56 19.25 -38.29
C ALA A 774 64.35 17.97 -37.98
N PHE A 775 65.25 17.55 -38.88
CA PHE A 775 66.01 16.30 -38.77
C PHE A 775 66.95 16.24 -37.56
N TRP A 776 67.31 17.39 -36.99
CA TRP A 776 68.13 17.50 -35.78
C TRP A 776 67.36 17.20 -34.47
N ARG A 777 66.01 17.17 -34.51
CA ARG A 777 65.18 16.80 -33.35
C ARG A 777 64.88 15.31 -33.37
N LEU A 778 65.74 14.52 -32.73
CA LEU A 778 65.65 13.06 -32.73
C LEU A 778 64.48 12.51 -31.88
N ASP A 779 64.02 13.24 -30.86
CA ASP A 779 62.91 12.85 -29.98
C ASP A 779 61.52 13.14 -30.59
N THR A 780 61.41 13.04 -31.91
CA THR A 780 60.19 13.36 -32.66
C THR A 780 59.76 12.23 -33.58
N ARG A 781 58.51 12.27 -34.02
CA ARG A 781 57.92 11.30 -34.93
C ARG A 781 58.12 11.69 -36.39
N LEU A 782 58.27 10.70 -37.26
CA LEU A 782 58.38 10.88 -38.70
C LEU A 782 57.39 9.98 -39.45
N GLY A 783 56.45 10.61 -40.16
CA GLY A 783 55.42 9.93 -40.94
C GLY A 783 56.01 9.14 -42.11
N ARG A 784 55.21 8.22 -42.67
CA ARG A 784 55.65 7.27 -43.70
C ARG A 784 56.16 7.97 -44.97
N GLY A 785 55.43 8.98 -45.47
CA GLY A 785 55.80 9.72 -46.68
C GLY A 785 57.08 10.52 -46.50
N ALA A 786 57.21 11.21 -45.36
CA ALA A 786 58.41 11.98 -45.03
C ALA A 786 59.65 11.08 -44.82
N PHE A 787 59.48 9.91 -44.20
CA PHE A 787 60.54 8.91 -44.07
C PHE A 787 61.02 8.41 -45.44
N PHE A 788 60.11 8.19 -46.39
CA PHE A 788 60.46 7.74 -47.74
C PHE A 788 61.37 8.75 -48.44
N TRP A 789 60.99 10.02 -48.43
CA TRP A 789 61.79 11.08 -49.03
C TRP A 789 63.14 11.30 -48.32
N GLN A 790 63.20 11.15 -47.00
CA GLN A 790 64.46 11.29 -46.25
C GLN A 790 65.43 10.14 -46.51
N VAL A 791 64.94 8.90 -46.57
CA VAL A 791 65.77 7.73 -46.89
C VAL A 791 66.22 7.78 -48.35
N LEU A 792 65.31 8.07 -49.29
CA LEU A 792 65.63 8.18 -50.71
C LEU A 792 66.66 9.30 -50.97
N GLY A 793 66.44 10.47 -50.36
CA GLY A 793 67.35 11.60 -50.43
C GLY A 793 68.72 11.26 -49.86
N ALA A 794 68.79 10.60 -48.70
CA ALA A 794 70.07 10.23 -48.09
C ALA A 794 70.81 9.15 -48.89
N VAL A 795 70.13 8.12 -49.40
CA VAL A 795 70.74 7.04 -50.18
C VAL A 795 71.26 7.52 -51.54
N LEU A 796 70.59 8.49 -52.17
CA LEU A 796 71.02 9.05 -53.46
C LEU A 796 72.03 10.20 -53.33
N ALA A 797 71.81 11.12 -52.39
CA ALA A 797 72.64 12.32 -52.27
C ALA A 797 73.98 12.07 -51.56
N THR A 798 74.04 11.17 -50.58
CA THR A 798 75.27 10.87 -49.84
C THR A 798 76.40 10.32 -50.73
N PRO A 799 76.19 9.30 -51.59
CA PRO A 799 77.26 8.79 -52.47
C PRO A 799 77.67 9.83 -53.52
N LEU A 800 76.72 10.61 -54.04
CA LEU A 800 77.01 11.70 -54.98
C LEU A 800 77.88 12.80 -54.33
N ALA A 801 77.52 13.21 -53.12
CA ALA A 801 78.28 14.21 -52.35
C ALA A 801 79.67 13.68 -51.94
N ALA A 802 79.78 12.39 -51.60
CA ALA A 802 81.07 11.76 -51.29
C ALA A 802 82.00 11.74 -52.53
N LEU A 803 81.46 11.44 -53.72
CA LEU A 803 82.19 11.46 -54.99
C LEU A 803 82.70 12.87 -55.37
N ILE A 804 81.92 13.91 -55.08
CA ILE A 804 82.27 15.30 -55.44
C ILE A 804 83.25 15.93 -54.42
N SER A 805 83.40 15.34 -53.23
CA SER A 805 84.17 15.93 -52.12
C SER A 805 85.69 16.04 -52.32
N GLY A 806 86.24 15.45 -53.40
CA GLY A 806 87.61 15.69 -53.87
C GLY A 806 88.74 15.01 -53.09
N THR A 807 88.52 14.58 -51.83
CA THR A 807 89.51 13.83 -51.04
C THR A 807 88.92 12.56 -50.39
N SER A 808 89.76 11.56 -50.11
CA SER A 808 89.31 10.33 -49.43
C SER A 808 88.80 10.59 -48.01
N LEU A 809 89.45 11.50 -47.26
CA LEU A 809 89.03 11.90 -45.91
C LEU A 809 87.67 12.60 -45.90
N SER A 810 87.43 13.53 -46.84
CA SER A 810 86.13 14.21 -46.96
C SER A 810 85.03 13.24 -47.40
N ALA A 811 85.33 12.29 -48.28
CA ALA A 811 84.36 11.28 -48.73
C ALA A 811 83.92 10.36 -47.58
N ILE A 812 84.87 9.95 -46.72
CA ILE A 812 84.58 9.18 -45.51
C ILE A 812 83.72 10.00 -44.53
N ALA A 813 84.06 11.27 -44.30
CA ALA A 813 83.29 12.15 -43.42
C ALA A 813 81.85 12.37 -43.91
N VAL A 814 81.65 12.60 -45.20
CA VAL A 814 80.30 12.74 -45.81
C VAL A 814 79.51 11.44 -45.69
N SER A 815 80.16 10.29 -45.89
CA SER A 815 79.51 8.97 -45.75
C SER A 815 79.10 8.67 -44.30
N LEU A 816 79.92 9.06 -43.32
CA LEU A 816 79.60 8.98 -41.90
C LEU A 816 78.42 9.90 -41.52
N LEU A 817 78.40 11.13 -42.05
CA LEU A 817 77.30 12.06 -41.81
C LEU A 817 75.98 11.55 -42.40
N GLY A 818 76.02 10.98 -43.61
CA GLY A 818 74.85 10.39 -44.25
C GLY A 818 74.31 9.15 -43.52
N THR A 819 75.19 8.33 -42.95
CA THR A 819 74.78 7.20 -42.09
C THR A 819 74.15 7.66 -40.78
N VAL A 820 74.69 8.70 -40.13
CA VAL A 820 74.07 9.30 -38.93
C VAL A 820 72.69 9.89 -39.26
N PHE A 821 72.54 10.56 -40.40
CA PHE A 821 71.24 11.08 -40.86
C PHE A 821 70.22 9.96 -41.11
N LEU A 822 70.63 8.86 -41.76
CA LEU A 822 69.80 7.68 -41.97
C LEU A 822 69.38 7.03 -40.64
N LEU A 823 70.30 6.87 -39.69
CA LEU A 823 69.98 6.35 -38.35
C LEU A 823 69.01 7.27 -37.61
N GLY A 824 69.15 8.58 -37.75
CA GLY A 824 68.20 9.56 -37.21
C GLY A 824 66.80 9.44 -37.82
N ALA A 825 66.69 9.28 -39.14
CA ALA A 825 65.41 9.06 -39.83
C ALA A 825 64.75 7.73 -39.41
N ILE A 826 65.54 6.65 -39.30
CA ILE A 826 65.07 5.34 -38.82
C ILE A 826 64.60 5.44 -37.37
N LEU A 827 65.32 6.15 -36.50
CA LEU A 827 64.94 6.35 -35.10
C LEU A 827 63.61 7.13 -34.99
N ARG A 828 63.46 8.23 -35.73
CA ARG A 828 62.20 9.01 -35.75
C ARG A 828 61.03 8.22 -36.34
N ARG A 829 61.28 7.32 -37.29
CA ARG A 829 60.27 6.37 -37.81
C ARG A 829 59.90 5.32 -36.77
N LEU A 830 60.87 4.81 -36.02
CA LEU A 830 60.62 3.90 -34.90
C LEU A 830 59.81 4.58 -33.80
N HIS A 831 60.09 5.86 -33.50
CA HIS A 831 59.29 6.67 -32.59
C HIS A 831 57.84 6.82 -33.05
N ASP A 832 57.58 6.94 -34.35
CA ASP A 832 56.22 6.94 -34.90
C ASP A 832 55.48 5.61 -34.73
N LEU A 833 56.21 4.50 -34.62
CA LEU A 833 55.70 3.15 -34.31
C LEU A 833 55.66 2.84 -32.81
N GLY A 834 55.90 3.84 -31.95
CA GLY A 834 55.95 3.68 -30.48
C GLY A 834 57.14 2.85 -29.98
N ARG A 835 58.20 2.73 -30.79
CA ARG A 835 59.44 1.99 -30.50
C ARG A 835 60.62 2.97 -30.36
N GLY A 836 61.68 2.57 -29.64
CA GLY A 836 62.80 3.47 -29.31
C GLY A 836 64.18 2.92 -29.69
N ILE A 837 65.20 3.46 -29.04
CA ILE A 837 66.62 3.09 -29.24
C ILE A 837 66.89 1.58 -29.15
N PRO A 838 66.30 0.79 -28.23
CA PRO A 838 66.56 -0.65 -28.18
C PRO A 838 66.24 -1.38 -29.49
N THR A 839 65.14 -0.99 -30.16
CA THR A 839 64.78 -1.59 -31.44
C THR A 839 65.65 -1.10 -32.59
N LEU A 840 66.18 0.12 -32.51
CA LEU A 840 67.18 0.62 -33.45
C LEU A 840 68.47 -0.21 -33.35
N LEU A 841 68.92 -0.53 -32.12
CA LEU A 841 70.09 -1.37 -31.89
C LEU A 841 69.90 -2.79 -32.44
N VAL A 842 68.73 -3.40 -32.18
CA VAL A 842 68.39 -4.72 -32.73
C VAL A 842 68.35 -4.69 -34.26
N LEU A 843 67.71 -3.68 -34.86
CA LEU A 843 67.72 -3.47 -36.31
C LEU A 843 69.14 -3.28 -36.85
N GLY A 844 69.99 -2.54 -36.14
CA GLY A 844 71.39 -2.35 -36.48
C GLY A 844 72.17 -3.66 -36.48
N CYS A 845 72.08 -4.46 -35.42
CA CYS A 845 72.73 -5.77 -35.35
C CYS A 845 72.25 -6.72 -36.45
N LEU A 846 70.93 -6.77 -36.70
CA LEU A 846 70.36 -7.63 -37.75
C LEU A 846 70.65 -7.13 -39.16
N SER A 847 70.86 -5.81 -39.34
CA SER A 847 71.16 -5.23 -40.65
C SER A 847 72.51 -5.68 -41.23
N VAL A 848 73.41 -6.20 -40.38
CA VAL A 848 74.67 -6.85 -40.81
C VAL A 848 74.39 -8.10 -41.66
N PHE A 849 73.34 -8.85 -41.31
CA PHE A 849 72.94 -10.07 -42.03
C PHE A 849 71.84 -9.80 -43.08
N LEU A 850 71.04 -8.75 -42.87
CA LEU A 850 69.91 -8.37 -43.72
C LEU A 850 69.99 -6.87 -44.05
N PRO A 851 70.76 -6.46 -45.08
CA PRO A 851 71.09 -5.06 -45.36
C PRO A 851 69.87 -4.18 -45.70
N PHE A 852 68.75 -4.77 -46.10
CA PHE A 852 67.50 -4.06 -46.45
C PHE A 852 66.42 -4.14 -45.36
N LEU A 853 66.74 -4.66 -44.17
CA LEU A 853 65.76 -4.87 -43.08
C LEU A 853 65.06 -3.57 -42.64
N SER A 854 65.76 -2.43 -42.72
CA SER A 854 65.20 -1.11 -42.39
C SER A 854 64.07 -0.67 -43.34
N LEU A 855 64.00 -1.23 -44.56
CA LEU A 855 62.91 -0.95 -45.50
C LEU A 855 61.57 -1.53 -45.04
N ILE A 856 61.57 -2.51 -44.14
CA ILE A 856 60.32 -3.05 -43.55
C ILE A 856 59.55 -1.95 -42.79
N LEU A 857 60.23 -0.91 -42.30
CA LEU A 857 59.59 0.22 -41.62
C LEU A 857 58.68 1.05 -42.54
N PHE A 858 58.72 0.83 -43.86
CA PHE A 858 57.76 1.37 -44.83
C PHE A 858 56.43 0.62 -44.86
N ALA A 859 56.41 -0.66 -44.47
CA ALA A 859 55.22 -1.50 -44.57
C ALA A 859 54.24 -1.28 -43.41
N PHE A 860 54.75 -0.88 -42.23
CA PHE A 860 53.93 -0.73 -41.03
C PHE A 860 53.36 0.69 -40.90
N PRO A 861 52.05 0.86 -40.62
CA PRO A 861 51.46 2.15 -40.30
C PRO A 861 51.94 2.65 -38.92
N GLY A 862 52.02 3.98 -38.76
CA GLY A 862 52.34 4.63 -37.47
C GLY A 862 51.20 4.55 -36.47
N ASP A 863 51.49 4.85 -35.20
CA ASP A 863 50.46 4.99 -34.17
C ASP A 863 49.53 6.17 -34.51
N LYS A 864 48.21 5.96 -34.46
CA LYS A 864 47.22 7.02 -34.69
C LYS A 864 46.98 7.89 -33.46
N LEU A 865 47.29 7.36 -32.28
CA LEU A 865 47.20 8.10 -31.02
C LEU A 865 48.51 8.87 -30.72
N PRO A 866 48.45 9.91 -29.87
CA PRO A 866 49.66 10.47 -29.26
C PRO A 866 50.44 9.36 -28.55
N ASN A 867 51.77 9.40 -28.62
CA ASN A 867 52.61 8.44 -27.90
C ASN A 867 53.70 9.18 -27.11
N ARG A 868 54.67 8.45 -26.55
CA ARG A 868 55.75 9.05 -25.76
C ARG A 868 56.46 10.21 -26.48
N TYR A 869 56.57 10.13 -27.81
CA TYR A 869 57.34 11.00 -28.70
C TYR A 869 56.50 12.11 -29.37
N GLY A 870 55.24 12.28 -28.95
CA GLY A 870 54.37 13.37 -29.39
C GLY A 870 53.17 12.93 -30.25
N VAL A 871 52.47 13.93 -30.79
CA VAL A 871 51.28 13.76 -31.64
C VAL A 871 51.61 13.15 -33.02
N PRO A 872 50.66 12.46 -33.66
CA PRO A 872 50.86 11.87 -34.97
C PRO A 872 51.23 12.94 -36.03
N PRO A 873 52.21 12.66 -36.91
CA PRO A 873 52.73 13.63 -37.87
C PRO A 873 51.75 14.00 -38.99
N ASP A 874 50.82 13.09 -39.33
CA ASP A 874 49.86 13.27 -40.43
C ASP A 874 48.48 13.81 -39.96
N GLY A 875 48.31 14.04 -38.65
CA GLY A 875 47.01 14.39 -38.02
C GLY A 875 46.75 15.89 -37.84
N ALA A 876 47.28 16.76 -38.70
CA ALA A 876 47.12 18.20 -38.59
C ALA A 876 45.65 18.63 -38.81
N GLY A 877 44.83 18.60 -37.76
CA GLY A 877 43.47 19.15 -37.74
C GLY A 877 42.40 18.31 -37.04
N GLU A 878 42.68 17.06 -36.65
CA GLU A 878 41.71 16.22 -35.95
C GLU A 878 41.93 16.29 -34.43
N ASN A 879 40.87 16.57 -33.66
CA ASN A 879 40.86 16.33 -32.21
C ASN A 879 41.14 14.84 -32.00
N ALA A 880 42.39 14.48 -31.69
CA ALA A 880 42.88 13.09 -31.67
C ALA A 880 42.14 12.17 -30.68
N LEU A 881 41.31 12.74 -29.80
CA LEU A 881 40.44 12.06 -28.84
C LEU A 881 39.02 12.64 -28.87
N ALA A 882 38.47 12.93 -30.06
CA ALA A 882 37.09 13.41 -30.20
C ALA A 882 36.08 12.39 -29.64
N GLY A 883 35.52 12.67 -28.46
CA GLY A 883 34.63 11.77 -27.72
C GLY A 883 35.31 10.85 -26.70
N GLY A 884 36.59 11.06 -26.39
CA GLY A 884 37.36 10.31 -25.39
C GLY A 884 38.11 9.09 -25.92
N LEU A 885 39.04 8.58 -25.11
CA LEU A 885 39.95 7.48 -25.44
C LEU A 885 39.19 6.19 -25.75
N GLN A 886 38.18 5.85 -24.96
CA GLN A 886 37.38 4.64 -25.15
C GLN A 886 36.66 4.63 -26.51
N ALA A 887 35.97 5.72 -26.87
CA ALA A 887 35.31 5.84 -28.17
C ALA A 887 36.33 5.76 -29.34
N THR A 888 37.49 6.40 -29.17
CA THR A 888 38.57 6.37 -30.17
C THR A 888 39.14 4.96 -30.33
N LEU A 889 39.38 4.23 -29.24
CA LEU A 889 39.87 2.85 -29.27
C LEU A 889 38.86 1.91 -29.91
N ARG A 890 37.57 2.01 -29.58
CA ARG A 890 36.51 1.20 -30.20
C ARG A 890 36.39 1.45 -31.72
N ARG A 891 36.58 2.70 -32.18
CA ARG A 891 36.65 3.03 -33.62
C ARG A 891 37.90 2.50 -34.32
N LEU A 892 39.00 2.32 -33.59
CA LEU A 892 40.25 1.77 -34.12
C LEU A 892 40.29 0.24 -34.12
N ASP A 893 39.37 -0.39 -33.40
CA ASP A 893 39.27 -1.84 -33.27
C ASP A 893 38.32 -2.48 -34.29
N GLY A 894 37.35 -1.70 -34.80
CA GLY A 894 36.54 -2.03 -35.98
C GLY A 894 37.24 -1.65 -37.27
#